data_AF-A0A496RW40-F1
#
_entry.id   AF-A0A496RW40-F1
#
_cell.length_a   1.000
_cell.length_b   1.000
_cell.length_c   1.000
_cell.angle_alpha   90.00
_cell.angle_beta   90.00
_cell.angle_gamma   90.00
#
_symmetry.space_group_name_H-M   'P 1'
#
loop_
_entity.id
_entity.type
_entity.pdbx_description
1 polymer ?
#
loop_
_entity_poly.entity_id
_entity_poly.type
_entity_poly.pdbx_seq_one_letter_code
_entity_poly.pdbx_strand_id
1 'polypeptide(L)'
;MFNFTVKEDEPLEKEVAVDPEMLGKVFENLLEVKDRKSRGAFYTPREIVHYMCQQSLINYLETNTDIPVEDIEKFIHLGDFALDLKSIKENYLKLDRLLKDIKIVDPAVGSGAFPVGMMNEIVKARSVLTVFFNESEQENRTNYNFKRETIENSLYGVDIDSSAVDIAKLRFWLSLIVDESDITEIQPLPNLDHKIMCGNSLLEEFEGVKLFDEELLGEIPKDYSFELEQVDREEQKLNQERREMCTGKKEDKGQSKEIKRELERLKRKRKQIISGPKEDVPQLTLDEAVQKRKRESQRKLKDLKRLQKLFFNEQSRGAKRRYRSEIDRIEWELIKETLREEGNEEAMERLEQYKKNKSKPFFLWKLYFSDVFQRENPGFDVVIANPPYVRVQNLSKQEKEMLKSNYLAATKNFDIYVIFDEMSLYITRKGGTLCYIQPNKFFNSDYGLGIRKILCGSKYLNMIVDFRANQLFSTATTYTCILICRKKENASFRYISFIGNNAAQLFNKFSTGVKIVDGVIDEPVKPENLPHNFWSFNDAKTNKLFEKLEKLSNPLSKYVDSVFQGVVTSADPIYIIEKKKGKFFSKFLQKNIDIESDFVKPLLKGQDIRRYKVRKNKFWLIFPYEVHDNKGRLIIEKQFKQKYSKVWSYLQECEYALRSREKNKMDHSKWYAYVYPKNITQFEKKKILVQVLSRKASFTLDSEGIYYFVGGGNAGGYGIALKEGVNLTYEYTLAILNSILSDFYLQNHSSRFQNGYFSYAKRFIEKIPIKEITHEEQQPFINIVDQILSITKDDDYPDNLEKQVRVEELEKEIDKLVYKLYDLTPEEIAIVENFNKEK
;
A
#
# COMPACT_ATOMS: atom_id res chain seq x y z
N MET A 1 -33.44 20.91 12.44
CA MET A 1 -33.23 19.82 13.40
C MET A 1 -34.29 18.76 13.13
N PHE A 2 -33.88 17.50 12.97
CA PHE A 2 -34.80 16.37 12.91
C PHE A 2 -34.88 15.76 14.32
N ASN A 3 -36.09 15.53 14.83
CA ASN A 3 -36.31 14.91 16.13
C ASN A 3 -36.20 13.39 16.00
N PHE A 4 -35.30 12.78 16.77
CA PHE A 4 -35.21 11.32 16.88
C PHE A 4 -35.28 10.91 18.35
N THR A 5 -36.13 9.94 18.66
CA THR A 5 -36.22 9.31 19.97
C THR A 5 -35.09 8.28 20.10
N VAL A 6 -34.32 8.34 21.20
CA VAL A 6 -33.15 7.47 21.44
C VAL A 6 -33.58 6.00 21.70
N LYS A 7 -34.87 5.77 21.96
CA LYS A 7 -35.51 4.47 22.24
C LYS A 7 -37.04 4.60 22.06
N GLU A 8 -37.71 3.59 21.49
CA GLU A 8 -39.18 3.61 21.23
C GLU A 8 -40.03 3.64 22.52
N ASP A 9 -39.44 3.33 23.67
CA ASP A 9 -40.10 3.21 24.97
C ASP A 9 -40.03 4.46 25.86
N GLU A 10 -39.41 5.56 25.42
CA GLU A 10 -39.38 6.83 26.16
C GLU A 10 -40.28 7.92 25.53
N PRO A 11 -41.25 8.48 26.28
CA PRO A 11 -42.20 9.47 25.76
C PRO A 11 -41.64 10.90 25.66
N LEU A 12 -40.36 11.13 26.01
CA LEU A 12 -39.73 12.45 25.98
C LEU A 12 -38.77 12.55 24.79
N GLU A 13 -39.16 13.35 23.79
CA GLU A 13 -38.24 13.78 22.73
C GLU A 13 -37.07 14.55 23.37
N LYS A 14 -35.85 14.06 23.18
CA LYS A 14 -34.61 14.80 23.54
C LYS A 14 -33.97 15.29 22.25
N GLU A 15 -33.64 16.57 22.18
CA GLU A 15 -32.74 17.10 21.16
C GLU A 15 -31.35 16.49 21.36
N VAL A 16 -30.99 15.52 20.51
CA VAL A 16 -29.64 14.95 20.46
C VAL A 16 -29.07 15.29 19.10
N ALA A 17 -28.02 16.11 19.07
CA ALA A 17 -27.27 16.36 17.84
C ALA A 17 -26.58 15.07 17.39
N VAL A 18 -27.01 14.51 16.26
CA VAL A 18 -26.35 13.36 15.65
C VAL A 18 -25.10 13.87 14.95
N ASP A 19 -23.93 13.43 15.41
CA ASP A 19 -22.68 13.65 14.68
C ASP A 19 -22.81 13.01 13.28
N PRO A 20 -22.60 13.74 12.17
CA PRO A 20 -22.55 13.17 10.83
C PRO A 20 -21.63 11.94 10.72
N GLU A 21 -20.60 11.83 11.57
CA GLU A 21 -19.73 10.65 11.66
C GLU A 21 -20.44 9.41 12.23
N MET A 22 -21.44 9.56 13.12
CA MET A 22 -22.23 8.43 13.62
C MET A 22 -23.02 7.77 12.50
N LEU A 23 -23.63 8.55 11.60
CA LEU A 23 -24.31 8.02 10.41
C LEU A 23 -23.31 7.28 9.51
N GLY A 24 -22.11 7.83 9.38
CA GLY A 24 -20.98 7.15 8.76
C GLY A 24 -20.72 5.76 9.35
N LYS A 25 -20.56 5.65 10.67
CA LYS A 25 -20.33 4.37 11.38
C LYS A 25 -21.52 3.40 11.28
N VAL A 26 -22.75 3.91 11.33
CA VAL A 26 -23.98 3.09 11.24
C VAL A 26 -24.11 2.49 9.84
N PHE A 27 -23.99 3.29 8.78
CA PHE A 27 -23.98 2.79 7.40
C PHE A 27 -22.80 1.85 7.12
N GLU A 28 -21.64 2.14 7.69
CA GLU A 28 -20.47 1.29 7.58
C GLU A 28 -20.66 -0.05 8.30
N ASN A 29 -21.35 -0.11 9.43
CA ASN A 29 -21.68 -1.36 10.13
C ASN A 29 -22.72 -2.21 9.38
N LEU A 30 -23.57 -1.57 8.56
CA LEU A 30 -24.57 -2.24 7.73
C LEU A 30 -23.97 -2.93 6.49
N LEU A 31 -22.74 -2.59 6.07
CA LEU A 31 -22.02 -3.31 5.01
C LEU A 31 -21.51 -4.67 5.54
N GLU A 32 -21.92 -5.79 4.94
CA GLU A 32 -21.57 -7.14 5.43
C GLU A 32 -20.04 -7.36 5.57
N VAL A 33 -19.63 -7.94 6.71
CA VAL A 33 -18.24 -8.21 7.08
C VAL A 33 -17.50 -9.10 6.05
N LYS A 34 -18.23 -9.93 5.28
CA LYS A 34 -17.67 -10.81 4.25
C LYS A 34 -17.12 -10.05 3.04
N ASP A 35 -17.74 -8.95 2.64
CA ASP A 35 -17.31 -8.17 1.46
C ASP A 35 -16.10 -7.28 1.74
N ARG A 36 -15.85 -6.93 3.02
CA ARG A 36 -14.72 -6.07 3.40
C ARG A 36 -13.36 -6.77 3.24
N LYS A 37 -13.28 -8.06 3.61
CA LYS A 37 -12.04 -8.84 3.52
C LYS A 37 -11.66 -9.24 2.08
N SER A 38 -12.65 -9.48 1.22
CA SER A 38 -12.41 -9.82 -0.19
C SER A 38 -11.93 -8.60 -0.99
N ARG A 39 -12.44 -7.41 -0.65
CA ARG A 39 -12.11 -6.13 -1.31
C ARG A 39 -10.90 -5.40 -0.72
N GLY A 40 -10.41 -5.84 0.44
CA GLY A 40 -9.23 -5.23 1.09
C GLY A 40 -9.46 -3.80 1.59
N ALA A 41 -10.72 -3.41 1.79
CA ALA A 41 -11.11 -2.09 2.28
C ALA A 41 -11.13 -2.09 3.82
N PHE A 42 -10.23 -1.30 4.42
CA PHE A 42 -10.10 -1.16 5.88
C PHE A 42 -10.35 0.28 6.29
N TYR A 43 -11.10 0.47 7.38
CA TYR A 43 -11.37 1.81 7.91
C TYR A 43 -10.14 2.38 8.60
N THR A 44 -9.74 3.59 8.21
CA THR A 44 -8.62 4.31 8.84
C THR A 44 -9.08 4.99 10.13
N PRO A 45 -8.45 4.72 11.30
CA PRO A 45 -8.76 5.40 12.55
C PRO A 45 -8.70 6.93 12.41
N ARG A 46 -9.59 7.64 13.10
CA ARG A 46 -9.76 9.09 12.99
C ARG A 46 -8.45 9.84 13.29
N GLU A 47 -7.71 9.40 14.28
CA GLU A 47 -6.43 9.98 14.69
C GLU A 47 -5.38 9.88 13.57
N ILE A 48 -5.37 8.78 12.82
CA ILE A 48 -4.50 8.60 11.66
C ILE A 48 -4.95 9.51 10.52
N VAL A 49 -6.27 9.63 10.28
CA VAL A 49 -6.81 10.54 9.27
C VAL A 49 -6.38 11.97 9.56
N HIS A 50 -6.59 12.47 10.79
CA HIS A 50 -6.17 13.82 11.19
C HIS A 50 -4.66 14.01 11.02
N TYR A 51 -3.86 13.07 11.52
CA TYR A 51 -2.40 13.16 11.40
C TYR A 51 -1.95 13.24 9.93
N MET A 52 -2.46 12.37 9.06
CA MET A 52 -2.12 12.37 7.63
C MET A 52 -2.57 13.64 6.93
N CYS A 53 -3.75 14.17 7.25
CA CYS A 53 -4.24 15.45 6.70
C CYS A 53 -3.34 16.61 7.13
N GLN A 54 -3.02 16.71 8.42
CA GLN A 54 -2.14 17.74 8.97
C GLN A 54 -0.75 17.69 8.34
N GLN A 55 -0.12 16.51 8.29
CA GLN A 55 1.17 16.34 7.65
C GLN A 55 1.13 16.73 6.16
N SER A 56 0.06 16.40 5.44
CA SER A 56 -0.09 16.80 4.04
C SER A 56 -0.20 18.32 3.86
N LEU A 57 -0.94 19.01 4.74
CA LEU A 57 -1.03 20.48 4.72
C LEU A 57 0.30 21.13 5.09
N ILE A 58 1.01 20.62 6.09
CA ILE A 58 2.35 21.11 6.48
C ILE A 58 3.31 21.02 5.30
N ASN A 59 3.39 19.85 4.65
CA ASN A 59 4.25 19.63 3.48
C ASN A 59 3.88 20.54 2.29
N TYR A 60 2.58 20.75 2.07
CA TYR A 60 2.10 21.65 1.03
C TYR A 60 2.47 23.11 1.33
N LEU A 61 2.21 23.60 2.54
CA LEU A 61 2.54 24.98 2.91
C LEU A 61 4.04 25.24 2.92
N GLU A 62 4.84 24.30 3.43
CA GLU A 62 6.31 24.37 3.38
C GLU A 62 6.82 24.49 1.92
N THR A 63 6.19 23.77 0.99
CA THR A 63 6.65 23.80 -0.40
C THR A 63 6.28 25.09 -1.14
N ASN A 64 5.21 25.76 -0.72
CA ASN A 64 4.66 26.93 -1.43
C ASN A 64 4.84 28.25 -0.65
N THR A 65 5.55 28.22 0.48
CA THR A 65 5.85 29.40 1.31
C THR A 65 7.29 29.38 1.79
N ASP A 66 7.80 30.55 2.17
CA ASP A 66 9.13 30.70 2.78
C ASP A 66 9.05 30.76 4.32
N ILE A 67 7.92 30.31 4.88
CA ILE A 67 7.67 30.32 6.32
C ILE A 67 8.46 29.16 6.96
N PRO A 68 9.14 29.36 8.11
CA PRO A 68 9.81 28.28 8.81
C PRO A 68 8.87 27.11 9.12
N VAL A 69 9.35 25.88 8.90
CA VAL A 69 8.53 24.66 9.08
C VAL A 69 7.97 24.56 10.49
N GLU A 70 8.73 24.96 11.51
CA GLU A 70 8.26 24.91 12.91
C GLU A 70 7.06 25.83 13.15
N ASP A 71 6.97 26.97 12.45
CA ASP A 71 5.85 27.89 12.56
C ASP A 71 4.61 27.36 11.81
N ILE A 72 4.81 26.71 10.66
CA ILE A 72 3.75 26.00 9.93
C ILE A 72 3.20 24.84 10.77
N GLU A 73 4.08 24.04 11.39
CA GLU A 73 3.69 22.94 12.27
C GLU A 73 2.85 23.45 13.45
N LYS A 74 3.29 24.53 14.12
CA LYS A 74 2.51 25.17 15.20
C LYS A 74 1.16 25.68 14.71
N PHE A 75 1.11 26.32 13.54
CA PHE A 75 -0.13 26.83 12.95
C PHE A 75 -1.14 25.71 12.70
N ILE A 76 -0.72 24.61 12.09
CA ILE A 76 -1.63 23.49 11.77
C ILE A 76 -2.01 22.70 13.03
N HIS A 77 -1.08 22.45 13.95
CA HIS A 77 -1.36 21.65 15.15
C HIS A 77 -2.10 22.43 16.23
N LEU A 78 -1.59 23.61 16.60
CA LEU A 78 -2.01 24.35 17.79
C LEU A 78 -3.02 25.47 17.51
N GLY A 79 -3.29 25.80 16.23
CA GLY A 79 -4.31 26.78 15.86
C GLY A 79 -4.05 28.16 16.48
N ASP A 80 -4.91 28.58 17.41
CA ASP A 80 -4.91 29.93 18.01
C ASP A 80 -3.57 30.31 18.67
N PHE A 81 -2.83 29.34 19.22
CA PHE A 81 -1.49 29.59 19.78
C PHE A 81 -0.45 30.07 18.74
N ALA A 82 -0.73 29.90 17.45
CA ALA A 82 0.13 30.36 16.37
C ALA A 82 -0.14 31.83 15.97
N LEU A 83 -1.20 32.47 16.50
CA LEU A 83 -1.56 33.85 16.16
C LEU A 83 -0.49 34.87 16.57
N ASP A 84 0.31 34.56 17.59
CA ASP A 84 1.43 35.40 18.04
C ASP A 84 2.69 35.27 17.18
N LEU A 85 2.73 34.31 16.24
CA LEU A 85 3.87 34.11 15.36
C LEU A 85 3.88 35.17 14.26
N LYS A 86 4.91 36.03 14.29
CA LYS A 86 5.10 37.11 13.31
C LYS A 86 5.08 36.61 11.86
N SER A 87 5.69 35.45 11.60
CA SER A 87 5.76 34.82 10.28
C SER A 87 4.37 34.48 9.71
N ILE A 88 3.44 34.01 10.56
CA ILE A 88 2.05 33.70 10.17
C ILE A 88 1.28 35.00 9.94
N LYS A 89 1.40 35.97 10.86
CA LYS A 89 0.72 37.26 10.78
C LYS A 89 1.11 38.06 9.54
N GLU A 90 2.37 38.03 9.12
CA GLU A 90 2.83 38.74 7.91
C GLU A 90 2.40 38.04 6.61
N ASN A 91 2.07 36.75 6.66
CA ASN A 91 1.76 35.93 5.47
C ASN A 91 0.31 35.42 5.42
N TYR A 92 -0.58 35.87 6.31
CA TYR A 92 -1.94 35.32 6.46
C TYR A 92 -2.76 35.32 5.16
N LEU A 93 -2.67 36.37 4.34
CA LEU A 93 -3.35 36.45 3.04
C LEU A 93 -2.87 35.37 2.06
N LYS A 94 -1.56 35.12 2.04
CA LYS A 94 -0.96 34.08 1.18
C LYS A 94 -1.37 32.69 1.68
N LEU A 95 -1.35 32.47 2.99
CA LEU A 95 -1.79 31.22 3.61
C LEU A 95 -3.27 30.92 3.31
N ASP A 96 -4.16 31.90 3.49
CA ASP A 96 -5.60 31.73 3.22
C ASP A 96 -5.87 31.39 1.75
N ARG A 97 -5.18 32.07 0.81
CA ARG A 97 -5.28 31.77 -0.62
C ARG A 97 -4.79 30.35 -0.94
N LEU A 98 -3.63 29.96 -0.40
CA LEU A 98 -3.08 28.62 -0.62
C LEU A 98 -4.01 27.52 -0.10
N LEU A 99 -4.63 27.73 1.06
CA LEU A 99 -5.60 26.80 1.66
C LEU A 99 -6.93 26.76 0.90
N LYS A 100 -7.36 27.89 0.32
CA LYS A 100 -8.57 27.96 -0.52
C LYS A 100 -8.38 27.26 -1.87
N ASP A 101 -7.21 27.39 -2.50
CA ASP A 101 -6.98 26.95 -3.88
C ASP A 101 -6.34 25.56 -4.01
N ILE A 102 -5.95 24.93 -2.90
CA ILE A 102 -5.32 23.60 -2.85
C ILE A 102 -6.18 22.54 -3.56
N LYS A 103 -5.57 21.66 -4.37
CA LYS A 103 -6.24 20.53 -5.05
C LYS A 103 -5.81 19.21 -4.45
N ILE A 104 -6.75 18.49 -3.86
CA ILE A 104 -6.51 17.29 -3.04
C ILE A 104 -7.34 16.13 -3.57
N VAL A 105 -6.72 14.98 -3.79
CA VAL A 105 -7.45 13.80 -4.24
C VAL A 105 -7.20 12.57 -3.38
N ASP A 106 -8.27 11.82 -3.17
CA ASP A 106 -8.22 10.43 -2.71
C ASP A 106 -8.59 9.47 -3.86
N PRO A 107 -7.64 8.78 -4.51
CA PRO A 107 -7.90 7.87 -5.61
C PRO A 107 -8.53 6.53 -5.18
N ALA A 108 -8.76 6.31 -3.88
CA ALA A 108 -9.48 5.16 -3.32
C ALA A 108 -10.38 5.65 -2.17
N VAL A 109 -11.28 6.58 -2.49
CA VAL A 109 -11.95 7.47 -1.52
C VAL A 109 -12.79 6.73 -0.48
N GLY A 110 -13.28 5.53 -0.79
CA GLY A 110 -14.14 4.76 0.09
C GLY A 110 -15.32 5.60 0.58
N SER A 111 -15.57 5.57 1.90
CA SER A 111 -16.63 6.37 2.53
C SER A 111 -16.29 7.85 2.68
N GLY A 112 -15.16 8.35 2.17
CA GLY A 112 -14.79 9.77 2.19
C GLY A 112 -14.11 10.26 3.47
N ALA A 113 -13.46 9.36 4.23
CA ALA A 113 -12.81 9.73 5.49
C ALA A 113 -11.70 10.78 5.33
N PHE A 114 -10.79 10.63 4.36
CA PHE A 114 -9.72 11.60 4.14
C PHE A 114 -10.21 12.93 3.59
N PRO A 115 -11.08 13.00 2.56
CA PRO A 115 -11.59 14.29 2.10
C PRO A 115 -12.36 15.06 3.18
N VAL A 116 -13.17 14.39 4.00
CA VAL A 116 -13.87 15.03 5.13
C VAL A 116 -12.89 15.47 6.23
N GLY A 117 -11.91 14.63 6.58
CA GLY A 117 -10.87 14.99 7.53
C GLY A 117 -10.05 16.19 7.07
N MET A 118 -9.68 16.20 5.79
CA MET A 118 -8.93 17.29 5.16
C MET A 118 -9.73 18.59 5.13
N MET A 119 -11.02 18.51 4.80
CA MET A 119 -11.93 19.66 4.87
C MET A 119 -11.90 20.29 6.27
N ASN A 120 -12.02 19.46 7.32
CA ASN A 120 -12.03 19.95 8.70
C ASN A 120 -10.70 20.63 9.07
N GLU A 121 -9.54 20.08 8.66
CA GLU A 121 -8.24 20.72 8.91
C GLU A 121 -8.08 22.05 8.14
N ILE A 122 -8.55 22.11 6.88
CA ILE A 122 -8.54 23.36 6.09
C ILE A 122 -9.44 24.42 6.73
N VAL A 123 -10.67 24.05 7.11
CA VAL A 123 -11.60 24.97 7.77
C VAL A 123 -11.00 25.45 9.08
N LYS A 124 -10.47 24.55 9.92
CA LYS A 124 -9.79 24.93 11.17
C LYS A 124 -8.67 25.95 10.92
N ALA A 125 -7.77 25.66 9.97
CA ALA A 125 -6.65 26.55 9.65
C ALA A 125 -7.13 27.92 9.13
N ARG A 126 -8.13 27.96 8.25
CA ARG A 126 -8.67 29.23 7.70
C ARG A 126 -9.47 30.02 8.73
N SER A 127 -10.17 29.36 9.66
CA SER A 127 -10.87 29.99 10.78
C SER A 127 -9.90 30.68 11.73
N VAL A 128 -8.75 30.07 12.02
CA VAL A 128 -7.69 30.72 12.83
C VAL A 128 -7.23 32.03 12.16
N LEU A 129 -7.04 32.03 10.84
CA LEU A 129 -6.61 33.23 10.11
C LEU A 129 -7.67 34.34 10.06
N THR A 130 -8.94 34.05 10.34
CA THR A 130 -10.05 35.02 10.27
C THR A 130 -9.82 36.25 11.15
N VAL A 131 -9.12 36.11 12.28
CA VAL A 131 -8.80 37.21 13.20
C VAL A 131 -7.99 38.33 12.54
N PHE A 132 -7.25 38.03 11.47
CA PHE A 132 -6.44 39.01 10.74
C PHE A 132 -7.20 39.77 9.64
N PHE A 133 -8.46 39.43 9.37
CA PHE A 133 -9.30 40.09 8.37
C PHE A 133 -10.19 41.18 8.99
N ASN A 134 -10.74 42.05 8.16
CA ASN A 134 -11.56 43.19 8.59
C ASN A 134 -12.97 42.70 9.00
N GLU A 135 -13.71 43.46 9.84
CA GLU A 135 -15.05 43.05 10.34
C GLU A 135 -16.01 42.61 9.21
N SER A 136 -16.08 43.37 8.11
CA SER A 136 -16.92 43.03 6.95
C SER A 136 -16.51 41.74 6.23
N GLU A 137 -15.23 41.38 6.28
CA GLU A 137 -14.73 40.14 5.70
C GLU A 137 -14.97 38.97 6.66
N GLN A 138 -14.83 39.21 7.96
CA GLN A 138 -15.08 38.20 9.00
C GLN A 138 -16.51 37.68 8.97
N GLU A 139 -17.50 38.54 8.67
CA GLU A 139 -18.91 38.14 8.52
C GLU A 139 -19.12 37.01 7.48
N ASN A 140 -18.31 36.99 6.41
CA ASN A 140 -18.40 35.98 5.36
C ASN A 140 -17.53 34.75 5.62
N ARG A 141 -16.67 34.78 6.64
CA ARG A 141 -15.68 33.75 6.98
C ARG A 141 -16.22 32.76 8.03
N THR A 142 -17.38 32.18 7.73
CA THR A 142 -18.04 31.17 8.58
C THR A 142 -17.58 29.75 8.26
N ASN A 143 -17.72 28.82 9.21
CA ASN A 143 -17.40 27.41 8.99
C ASN A 143 -18.19 26.82 7.80
N TYR A 144 -19.47 27.19 7.68
CA TYR A 144 -20.31 26.78 6.55
C TYR A 144 -19.72 27.23 5.20
N ASN A 145 -19.36 28.51 5.08
CA ASN A 145 -18.78 29.05 3.85
C ASN A 145 -17.42 28.40 3.53
N PHE A 146 -16.57 28.20 4.53
CA PHE A 146 -15.30 27.51 4.34
C PHE A 146 -15.48 26.06 3.89
N LYS A 147 -16.39 25.29 4.52
CA LYS A 147 -16.71 23.92 4.09
C LYS A 147 -17.19 23.92 2.65
N ARG A 148 -18.13 24.82 2.31
CA ARG A 148 -18.70 24.93 0.97
C ARG A 148 -17.65 25.26 -0.09
N GLU A 149 -16.81 26.26 0.17
CA GLU A 149 -15.69 26.63 -0.72
C GLU A 149 -14.70 25.47 -0.90
N THR A 150 -14.36 24.75 0.18
CA THR A 150 -13.39 23.64 0.15
C THR A 150 -13.94 22.46 -0.64
N ILE A 151 -15.22 22.10 -0.44
CA ILE A 151 -15.89 21.04 -1.20
C ILE A 151 -15.96 21.40 -2.69
N GLU A 152 -16.25 22.65 -3.02
CA GLU A 152 -16.41 23.08 -4.41
C GLU A 152 -15.07 23.14 -5.16
N ASN A 153 -14.01 23.61 -4.51
CA ASN A 153 -12.76 23.95 -5.18
C ASN A 153 -11.63 22.93 -4.97
N SER A 154 -11.59 22.26 -3.82
CA SER A 154 -10.36 21.63 -3.34
C SER A 154 -10.38 20.11 -3.30
N LEU A 155 -11.53 19.49 -3.09
CA LEU A 155 -11.62 18.07 -2.77
C LEU A 155 -12.06 17.24 -3.97
N TYR A 156 -11.33 16.16 -4.25
CA TYR A 156 -11.58 15.22 -5.34
C TYR A 156 -11.46 13.79 -4.79
N GLY A 157 -12.13 12.84 -5.42
CA GLY A 157 -12.13 11.45 -4.98
C GLY A 157 -12.57 10.49 -6.07
N VAL A 158 -11.99 9.31 -6.08
CA VAL A 158 -12.37 8.23 -7.01
C VAL A 158 -12.48 6.93 -6.23
N ASP A 159 -13.54 6.16 -6.49
CA ASP A 159 -13.65 4.78 -5.99
C ASP A 159 -14.22 3.87 -7.08
N ILE A 160 -13.85 2.60 -7.07
CA ILE A 160 -14.41 1.60 -7.98
C ILE A 160 -15.84 1.21 -7.60
N ASP A 161 -16.22 1.38 -6.32
CA ASP A 161 -17.56 1.10 -5.80
C ASP A 161 -18.44 2.35 -5.81
N SER A 162 -19.51 2.32 -6.61
CA SER A 162 -20.49 3.41 -6.66
C SER A 162 -21.16 3.67 -5.31
N SER A 163 -21.38 2.64 -4.49
CA SER A 163 -22.00 2.81 -3.17
C SER A 163 -21.09 3.57 -2.22
N ALA A 164 -19.77 3.37 -2.29
CA ALA A 164 -18.80 4.11 -1.51
C ALA A 164 -18.79 5.61 -1.91
N VAL A 165 -18.82 5.88 -3.21
CA VAL A 165 -18.95 7.24 -3.77
C VAL A 165 -20.21 7.94 -3.25
N ASP A 166 -21.36 7.26 -3.25
CA ASP A 166 -22.62 7.81 -2.76
C ASP A 166 -22.57 8.13 -1.25
N ILE A 167 -21.93 7.26 -0.46
CA ILE A 167 -21.70 7.50 0.98
C ILE A 167 -20.81 8.73 1.20
N ALA A 168 -19.71 8.84 0.44
CA ALA A 168 -18.82 10.00 0.53
C ALA A 168 -19.56 11.30 0.20
N LYS A 169 -20.40 11.29 -0.85
CA LYS A 169 -21.25 12.44 -1.21
C LYS A 169 -22.25 12.80 -0.11
N LEU A 170 -22.90 11.81 0.49
CA LEU A 170 -23.82 12.00 1.61
C LEU A 170 -23.10 12.61 2.83
N ARG A 171 -21.87 12.16 3.14
CA ARG A 171 -21.08 12.74 4.24
C ARG A 171 -20.77 14.21 4.04
N PHE A 172 -20.38 14.62 2.83
CA PHE A 172 -20.20 16.03 2.53
C PHE A 172 -21.47 16.84 2.74
N TRP A 173 -22.61 16.32 2.31
CA TRP A 173 -23.90 16.97 2.51
C TRP A 173 -24.24 17.15 4.00
N LEU A 174 -24.13 16.07 4.77
CA LEU A 174 -24.39 16.13 6.22
C LEU A 174 -23.42 17.09 6.92
N SER A 175 -22.16 17.12 6.50
CA SER A 175 -21.16 18.03 7.09
C SER A 175 -21.45 19.51 6.85
N LEU A 176 -22.17 19.85 5.77
CA LEU A 176 -22.62 21.21 5.48
C LEU A 176 -23.87 21.56 6.29
N ILE A 177 -24.85 20.64 6.34
CA ILE A 177 -26.15 20.89 7.02
C ILE A 177 -25.98 21.14 8.51
N VAL A 178 -25.03 20.45 9.16
CA VAL A 178 -24.83 20.60 10.61
C VAL A 178 -24.38 22.02 11.00
N ASP A 179 -23.74 22.75 10.09
CA ASP A 179 -23.28 24.12 10.34
C ASP A 179 -24.28 25.19 9.85
N GLU A 180 -25.41 24.78 9.25
CA GLU A 180 -26.42 25.71 8.76
C GLU A 180 -27.34 26.14 9.92
N SER A 181 -27.39 27.43 10.19
CA SER A 181 -28.21 28.00 11.26
C SER A 181 -29.68 28.14 10.87
N ASP A 182 -29.99 28.26 9.57
CA ASP A 182 -31.36 28.42 9.07
C ASP A 182 -31.73 27.35 8.01
N ILE A 183 -32.65 26.47 8.38
CA ILE A 183 -33.14 25.37 7.52
C ILE A 183 -33.85 25.91 6.27
N THR A 184 -34.34 27.15 6.30
CA THR A 184 -35.06 27.79 5.19
C THR A 184 -34.13 28.39 4.13
N GLU A 185 -32.84 28.60 4.45
CA GLU A 185 -31.84 29.18 3.54
C GLU A 185 -30.85 28.16 2.96
N ILE A 186 -31.08 26.86 3.15
CA ILE A 186 -30.16 25.80 2.68
C ILE A 186 -29.87 25.95 1.19
N GLN A 187 -28.62 26.32 0.88
CA GLN A 187 -28.17 26.37 -0.50
C GLN A 187 -28.04 24.95 -1.08
N PRO A 188 -28.36 24.75 -2.36
CA PRO A 188 -28.19 23.45 -2.98
C PRO A 188 -26.70 23.09 -2.99
N LEU A 189 -26.44 21.80 -2.73
CA LEU A 189 -25.11 21.19 -2.71
C LEU A 189 -24.20 21.70 -3.85
N PRO A 190 -22.93 22.00 -3.55
CA PRO A 190 -21.90 22.05 -4.56
C PRO A 190 -21.94 20.77 -5.40
N ASN A 191 -21.53 20.89 -6.65
CA ASN A 191 -21.72 19.80 -7.58
C ASN A 191 -20.68 18.69 -7.42
N LEU A 192 -20.98 17.72 -6.56
CA LEU A 192 -20.07 16.64 -6.20
C LEU A 192 -19.87 15.59 -7.31
N ASP A 193 -20.72 15.54 -8.33
CA ASP A 193 -20.66 14.50 -9.38
C ASP A 193 -19.39 14.55 -10.23
N HIS A 194 -18.68 15.68 -10.23
CA HIS A 194 -17.42 15.90 -10.99
C HIS A 194 -16.21 16.01 -10.08
N LYS A 195 -16.42 15.76 -8.78
CA LYS A 195 -15.38 15.79 -7.75
C LYS A 195 -15.19 14.42 -7.16
N ILE A 196 -16.29 13.74 -6.83
CA ILE A 196 -16.31 12.37 -6.31
C ILE A 196 -16.95 11.45 -7.36
N MET A 197 -16.11 10.63 -8.00
CA MET A 197 -16.48 9.88 -9.20
C MET A 197 -16.28 8.37 -9.02
N CYS A 198 -17.12 7.57 -9.69
CA CYS A 198 -16.97 6.12 -9.75
C CYS A 198 -16.03 5.75 -10.91
N GLY A 199 -15.02 4.91 -10.67
CA GLY A 199 -14.15 4.36 -11.70
C GLY A 199 -12.93 3.61 -11.16
N ASN A 200 -12.30 2.81 -12.02
CA ASN A 200 -11.04 2.16 -11.68
C ASN A 200 -9.86 3.12 -11.86
N SER A 201 -9.41 3.71 -10.76
CA SER A 201 -8.29 4.66 -10.68
C SER A 201 -6.97 4.17 -11.29
N LEU A 202 -6.78 2.85 -11.44
CA LEU A 202 -5.53 2.25 -11.91
C LEU A 202 -5.49 2.00 -13.41
N LEU A 203 -6.63 2.04 -14.11
CA LEU A 203 -6.70 1.71 -15.54
C LEU A 203 -7.26 2.89 -16.32
N GLU A 204 -6.49 3.40 -17.28
CA GLU A 204 -6.98 4.36 -18.31
C GLU A 204 -7.34 3.65 -19.62
N GLU A 205 -7.32 2.31 -19.61
CA GLU A 205 -7.48 1.44 -20.77
C GLU A 205 -8.64 0.49 -20.55
N PHE A 206 -9.25 0.06 -21.65
CA PHE A 206 -10.31 -0.94 -21.63
C PHE A 206 -9.98 -2.07 -22.60
N GLU A 207 -9.87 -3.28 -22.07
CA GLU A 207 -9.48 -4.49 -22.81
C GLU A 207 -8.17 -4.36 -23.63
N GLY A 208 -7.19 -3.63 -23.09
CA GLY A 208 -5.90 -3.40 -23.73
C GLY A 208 -5.89 -2.26 -24.76
N VAL A 209 -7.03 -1.60 -24.98
CA VAL A 209 -7.13 -0.38 -25.78
C VAL A 209 -7.00 0.84 -24.87
N LYS A 210 -6.00 1.67 -25.12
CA LYS A 210 -5.84 2.95 -24.44
C LYS A 210 -6.95 3.91 -24.88
N LEU A 211 -7.86 4.23 -23.96
CA LEU A 211 -9.04 5.04 -24.27
C LEU A 211 -8.70 6.53 -24.44
N PHE A 212 -7.50 6.94 -24.04
CA PHE A 212 -6.97 8.28 -24.18
C PHE A 212 -5.48 8.23 -24.52
N ASP A 213 -5.11 8.63 -25.74
CA ASP A 213 -3.71 8.72 -26.16
C ASP A 213 -3.21 10.17 -26.25
N GLU A 214 -2.02 10.45 -25.71
CA GLU A 214 -1.41 11.78 -25.80
C GLU A 214 -0.94 12.08 -27.22
N GLU A 215 -0.64 11.06 -28.03
CA GLU A 215 -0.29 11.26 -29.45
C GLU A 215 -1.48 11.76 -30.28
N LEU A 216 -2.73 11.60 -29.83
CA LEU A 216 -3.91 12.27 -30.41
C LEU A 216 -3.88 13.81 -30.23
N LEU A 217 -2.95 14.34 -29.43
CA LEU A 217 -2.79 15.76 -29.11
C LEU A 217 -1.76 16.49 -29.97
N GLY A 218 -1.28 15.89 -31.08
CA GLY A 218 -0.29 16.45 -32.01
C GLY A 218 -0.16 17.98 -31.94
N GLU A 219 1.04 18.43 -31.56
CA GLU A 219 1.44 19.81 -31.22
C GLU A 219 0.34 20.68 -30.61
N ILE A 220 0.47 20.92 -29.29
CA ILE A 220 -0.29 21.93 -28.55
C ILE A 220 -0.36 23.21 -29.40
N PRO A 221 -1.53 23.59 -29.98
CA PRO A 221 -1.64 24.87 -30.64
C PRO A 221 -1.35 25.93 -29.59
N LYS A 222 -0.40 26.85 -29.88
CA LYS A 222 -0.14 28.01 -29.03
C LYS A 222 -1.48 28.61 -28.61
N ASP A 223 -1.68 28.73 -27.30
CA ASP A 223 -2.91 29.30 -26.78
C ASP A 223 -2.97 30.79 -27.12
N TYR A 224 -3.67 31.11 -28.20
CA TYR A 224 -3.92 32.48 -28.62
C TYR A 224 -5.09 33.12 -27.85
N SER A 225 -5.60 32.49 -26.78
CA SER A 225 -6.69 33.03 -25.96
C SER A 225 -6.38 34.43 -25.44
N PHE A 226 -5.14 34.67 -24.99
CA PHE A 226 -4.69 35.98 -24.54
C PHE A 226 -4.68 37.02 -25.67
N GLU A 227 -4.23 36.64 -26.86
CA GLU A 227 -4.18 37.53 -28.03
C GLU A 227 -5.60 37.83 -28.58
N LEU A 228 -6.51 36.85 -28.54
CA LEU A 228 -7.92 37.03 -28.89
C LEU A 228 -8.64 37.93 -27.88
N GLU A 229 -8.38 37.76 -26.57
CA GLU A 229 -8.92 38.65 -25.54
C GLU A 229 -8.42 40.09 -25.65
N GLN A 230 -7.16 40.30 -26.07
CA GLN A 230 -6.66 41.64 -26.34
C GLN A 230 -7.38 42.27 -27.54
N VAL A 231 -7.58 41.51 -28.62
CA VAL A 231 -8.31 41.98 -29.81
C VAL A 231 -9.78 42.27 -29.48
N ASP A 232 -10.45 41.45 -28.68
CA ASP A 232 -11.85 41.67 -28.27
C ASP A 232 -11.98 42.91 -27.35
N ARG A 233 -11.03 43.14 -26.44
CA ARG A 233 -10.98 44.35 -25.60
C ARG A 233 -10.79 45.63 -26.44
N GLU A 234 -9.88 45.60 -27.41
CA GLU A 234 -9.66 46.73 -28.33
C GLU A 234 -10.88 46.99 -29.22
N GLU A 235 -11.53 45.94 -29.75
CA GLU A 235 -12.74 46.06 -30.55
C GLU A 235 -13.92 46.63 -29.75
N GLN A 236 -14.08 46.26 -28.48
CA GLN A 236 -15.11 46.81 -27.60
C GLN A 236 -14.88 48.30 -27.33
N LYS A 237 -13.64 48.70 -27.02
CA LYS A 237 -13.27 50.11 -26.77
C LYS A 237 -13.54 50.98 -28.00
N LEU A 238 -13.11 50.55 -29.18
CA LEU A 238 -13.34 51.28 -30.44
C LEU A 238 -14.82 51.36 -30.82
N ASN A 239 -15.60 50.31 -30.56
CA ASN A 239 -17.05 50.34 -30.81
C ASN A 239 -17.80 51.26 -29.83
N GLN A 240 -17.35 51.34 -28.57
CA GLN A 240 -17.87 52.28 -27.59
C GLN A 240 -17.56 53.73 -28.00
N GLU A 241 -16.32 54.04 -28.35
CA GLU A 241 -15.91 55.37 -28.83
C GLU A 241 -16.69 55.79 -30.09
N ARG A 242 -16.97 54.83 -30.99
CA ARG A 242 -17.81 55.07 -32.18
C ARG A 242 -19.27 55.39 -31.80
N ARG A 243 -19.84 54.71 -30.80
CA ARG A 243 -21.21 54.98 -30.31
C ARG A 243 -21.31 56.35 -29.63
N GLU A 244 -20.29 56.75 -28.89
CA GLU A 244 -20.22 58.07 -28.23
C GLU A 244 -20.13 59.21 -29.26
N MET A 245 -19.44 59.01 -30.39
CA MET A 245 -19.43 59.94 -31.52
C MET A 245 -20.78 60.01 -32.25
N CYS A 246 -21.43 58.87 -32.51
CA CYS A 246 -22.73 58.84 -33.19
C CYS A 246 -23.87 59.46 -32.35
N THR A 247 -23.72 59.50 -31.03
CA THR A 247 -24.71 60.08 -30.10
C THR A 247 -24.45 61.55 -29.78
N GLY A 248 -23.45 62.18 -30.44
CA GLY A 248 -23.14 63.60 -30.30
C GLY A 248 -22.42 63.98 -28.99
N LYS A 249 -21.98 63.00 -28.19
CA LYS A 249 -21.24 63.23 -26.93
C LYS A 249 -19.75 63.55 -27.13
N LYS A 250 -19.22 63.41 -28.36
CA LYS A 250 -17.81 63.59 -28.70
C LYS A 250 -17.70 64.22 -30.11
N GLU A 251 -16.93 65.30 -30.26
CA GLU A 251 -16.73 65.99 -31.56
C GLU A 251 -15.96 65.11 -32.56
N ASP A 252 -16.52 64.89 -33.75
CA ASP A 252 -15.87 64.12 -34.83
C ASP A 252 -14.86 64.99 -35.61
N LYS A 253 -13.64 65.09 -35.09
CA LYS A 253 -12.49 65.75 -35.76
C LYS A 253 -11.81 64.83 -36.78
N GLY A 254 -12.58 64.12 -37.60
CA GLY A 254 -12.07 63.19 -38.62
C GLY A 254 -11.60 61.83 -38.08
N GLN A 255 -11.83 61.54 -36.80
CA GLN A 255 -11.40 60.31 -36.11
C GLN A 255 -12.29 59.10 -36.48
N SER A 256 -13.51 59.33 -36.97
CA SER A 256 -14.44 58.26 -37.38
C SER A 256 -13.89 57.39 -38.53
N LYS A 257 -13.12 57.97 -39.46
CA LYS A 257 -12.45 57.21 -40.54
C LYS A 257 -11.30 56.34 -40.02
N GLU A 258 -10.62 56.79 -38.97
CA GLU A 258 -9.47 56.10 -38.38
C GLU A 258 -9.92 54.89 -37.53
N ILE A 259 -10.95 55.06 -36.71
CA ILE A 259 -11.59 53.97 -35.95
C ILE A 259 -12.10 52.86 -36.90
N LYS A 260 -12.68 53.23 -38.04
CA LYS A 260 -13.16 52.26 -39.03
C LYS A 260 -12.00 51.45 -39.65
N ARG A 261 -10.83 52.06 -39.86
CA ARG A 261 -9.64 51.36 -40.37
C ARG A 261 -9.05 50.40 -39.33
N GLU A 262 -8.98 50.82 -38.07
CA GLU A 262 -8.48 49.96 -36.98
C GLU A 262 -9.43 48.77 -36.72
N LEU A 263 -10.75 48.95 -36.77
CA LEU A 263 -11.71 47.83 -36.69
C LEU A 263 -11.53 46.80 -37.82
N GLU A 264 -11.25 47.24 -39.05
CA GLU A 264 -10.96 46.33 -40.17
C GLU A 264 -9.61 45.61 -40.00
N ARG A 265 -8.60 46.27 -39.43
CA ARG A 265 -7.31 45.67 -39.10
C ARG A 265 -7.45 44.59 -38.04
N LEU A 266 -8.19 44.86 -36.96
CA LEU A 266 -8.47 43.91 -35.88
C LEU A 266 -9.25 42.68 -36.38
N LYS A 267 -10.23 42.87 -37.27
CA LYS A 267 -10.94 41.74 -37.92
C LYS A 267 -10.01 40.84 -38.74
N ARG A 268 -9.04 41.42 -39.47
CA ARG A 268 -8.04 40.65 -40.23
C ARG A 268 -7.08 39.89 -39.30
N LYS A 269 -6.61 40.54 -38.23
CA LYS A 269 -5.74 39.92 -37.22
C LYS A 269 -6.45 38.76 -36.52
N ARG A 270 -7.72 38.95 -36.12
CA ARG A 270 -8.60 37.90 -35.58
C ARG A 270 -8.73 36.72 -36.55
N LYS A 271 -8.95 36.98 -37.84
CA LYS A 271 -9.08 35.94 -38.87
C LYS A 271 -7.77 35.15 -39.08
N GLN A 272 -6.61 35.81 -39.00
CA GLN A 272 -5.29 35.17 -39.07
C GLN A 272 -4.99 34.29 -37.84
N ILE A 273 -5.31 34.78 -36.63
CA ILE A 273 -5.15 34.00 -35.39
C ILE A 273 -6.03 32.75 -35.41
N ILE A 274 -7.28 32.87 -35.91
CA ILE A 274 -8.21 31.74 -36.02
C ILE A 274 -7.80 30.73 -37.11
N SER A 275 -7.19 31.19 -38.21
CA SER A 275 -6.89 30.31 -39.35
C SER A 275 -5.63 29.46 -39.20
N GLY A 276 -4.72 29.79 -38.28
CA GLY A 276 -3.43 29.10 -38.11
C GLY A 276 -2.53 29.13 -39.36
N PRO A 277 -1.30 28.57 -39.32
CA PRO A 277 -0.48 28.37 -40.51
C PRO A 277 -1.12 27.30 -41.41
N LYS A 278 -1.17 27.54 -42.72
CA LYS A 278 -1.60 26.53 -43.71
C LYS A 278 -0.39 25.71 -44.14
N GLU A 279 -0.42 24.40 -43.90
CA GLU A 279 0.44 23.44 -44.60
C GLU A 279 -0.36 22.78 -45.74
N ASP A 280 0.26 22.73 -46.92
CA ASP A 280 -0.27 22.07 -48.11
C ASP A 280 -0.06 20.54 -48.01
N VAL A 281 -1.10 19.76 -48.35
CA VAL A 281 -1.03 18.28 -48.34
C VAL A 281 -1.35 17.74 -49.75
N PRO A 282 -0.49 16.90 -50.35
CA PRO A 282 -0.79 16.22 -51.62
C PRO A 282 -1.55 14.88 -51.47
N GLN A 283 -2.02 14.38 -52.61
CA GLN A 283 -3.10 13.41 -52.90
C GLN A 283 -3.06 12.00 -52.28
N LEU A 284 -4.26 11.38 -52.25
CA LEU A 284 -4.70 10.26 -51.43
C LEU A 284 -4.56 8.85 -52.04
N THR A 285 -4.45 7.82 -51.17
CA THR A 285 -4.65 6.38 -51.44
C THR A 285 -5.23 5.63 -50.22
N LEU A 286 -5.51 4.32 -50.39
CA LEU A 286 -6.18 3.30 -49.52
C LEU A 286 -5.97 3.36 -47.98
N ASP A 287 -4.99 4.11 -47.48
CA ASP A 287 -4.86 4.57 -46.08
C ASP A 287 -6.04 5.41 -45.60
N GLU A 288 -6.86 5.93 -46.53
CA GLU A 288 -8.04 6.74 -46.24
C GLU A 288 -9.04 6.10 -45.27
N ALA A 289 -9.24 4.77 -45.28
CA ALA A 289 -10.23 4.16 -44.39
C ALA A 289 -9.74 4.01 -42.94
N VAL A 290 -8.42 3.91 -42.74
CA VAL A 290 -7.75 3.83 -41.42
C VAL A 290 -7.47 5.26 -40.91
N GLN A 291 -7.11 6.18 -41.80
CA GLN A 291 -6.99 7.61 -41.48
C GLN A 291 -8.36 8.31 -41.29
N LYS A 292 -9.45 7.90 -41.97
CA LYS A 292 -10.81 8.38 -41.66
C LYS A 292 -11.25 7.92 -40.27
N ARG A 293 -10.87 6.70 -39.89
CA ARG A 293 -11.16 6.10 -38.60
C ARG A 293 -10.53 6.92 -37.48
N LYS A 294 -9.20 7.13 -37.48
CA LYS A 294 -8.52 8.03 -36.51
C LYS A 294 -9.04 9.49 -36.50
N ARG A 295 -9.79 9.96 -37.51
CA ARG A 295 -10.35 11.33 -37.55
C ARG A 295 -11.61 11.50 -36.71
N GLU A 296 -12.41 10.46 -36.47
CA GLU A 296 -13.66 10.60 -35.71
C GLU A 296 -13.42 10.63 -34.19
N SER A 297 -12.61 9.72 -33.63
CA SER A 297 -12.12 9.82 -32.25
C SER A 297 -11.44 11.17 -31.97
N GLN A 298 -10.56 11.64 -32.88
CA GLN A 298 -9.92 12.97 -32.76
C GLN A 298 -10.93 14.13 -32.77
N ARG A 299 -11.97 14.07 -33.61
CA ARG A 299 -13.03 15.10 -33.64
C ARG A 299 -13.83 15.10 -32.34
N LYS A 300 -14.26 13.93 -31.87
CA LYS A 300 -14.99 13.78 -30.60
C LYS A 300 -14.16 14.27 -29.43
N LEU A 301 -12.85 14.00 -29.42
CA LEU A 301 -11.93 14.52 -28.41
C LEU A 301 -11.82 16.05 -28.45
N LYS A 302 -11.73 16.67 -29.64
CA LYS A 302 -11.74 18.14 -29.79
C LYS A 302 -13.05 18.75 -29.30
N ASP A 303 -14.19 18.14 -29.63
CA ASP A 303 -15.51 18.56 -29.15
C ASP A 303 -15.63 18.43 -27.64
N LEU A 304 -15.16 17.33 -27.07
CA LEU A 304 -15.12 17.07 -25.64
C LEU A 304 -14.31 18.13 -24.90
N LYS A 305 -13.10 18.43 -25.39
CA LYS A 305 -12.25 19.52 -24.84
C LYS A 305 -12.93 20.88 -24.92
N ARG A 306 -13.58 21.19 -26.05
CA ARG A 306 -14.33 22.44 -26.22
C ARG A 306 -15.47 22.53 -25.21
N LEU A 307 -16.24 21.46 -25.05
CA LEU A 307 -17.35 21.41 -24.08
C LEU A 307 -16.85 21.51 -22.64
N GLN A 308 -15.71 20.87 -22.32
CA GLN A 308 -15.08 21.02 -21.02
C GLN A 308 -14.67 22.47 -20.76
N LYS A 309 -14.00 23.13 -21.72
CA LYS A 309 -13.63 24.55 -21.58
C LYS A 309 -14.86 25.46 -21.40
N LEU A 310 -15.92 25.22 -22.16
CA LEU A 310 -17.20 25.92 -22.00
C LEU A 310 -17.82 25.65 -20.62
N PHE A 311 -17.79 24.40 -20.15
CA PHE A 311 -18.29 24.01 -18.84
C PHE A 311 -17.50 24.68 -17.69
N PHE A 312 -16.18 24.78 -17.80
CA PHE A 312 -15.31 25.41 -16.79
C PHE A 312 -15.50 26.93 -16.70
N ASN A 313 -15.65 27.59 -17.85
CA ASN A 313 -15.79 29.05 -17.89
C ASN A 313 -17.22 29.54 -17.64
N GLU A 314 -18.20 28.64 -17.68
CA GLU A 314 -19.61 28.96 -17.43
C GLU A 314 -19.87 29.23 -15.94
N GLN A 315 -20.76 30.17 -15.63
CA GLN A 315 -21.19 30.50 -14.26
C GLN A 315 -22.65 30.09 -14.00
N SER A 316 -23.45 29.94 -15.07
CA SER A 316 -24.85 29.52 -15.00
C SER A 316 -25.01 28.03 -14.68
N ARG A 317 -25.74 27.72 -13.60
CA ARG A 317 -26.09 26.35 -13.19
C ARG A 317 -26.86 25.57 -14.25
N GLY A 318 -27.73 26.24 -15.00
CA GLY A 318 -28.53 25.62 -16.07
C GLY A 318 -27.70 25.24 -17.29
N ALA A 319 -26.78 26.12 -17.69
CA ALA A 319 -25.87 25.88 -18.81
C ALA A 319 -24.82 24.80 -18.46
N LYS A 320 -24.26 24.82 -17.24
CA LYS A 320 -23.39 23.74 -16.74
C LYS A 320 -24.05 22.36 -16.81
N ARG A 321 -25.33 22.26 -16.45
CA ARG A 321 -26.07 20.99 -16.51
C ARG A 321 -26.23 20.47 -17.94
N ARG A 322 -26.43 21.37 -18.92
CA ARG A 322 -26.50 21.01 -20.35
C ARG A 322 -25.15 20.56 -20.89
N TYR A 323 -24.10 21.36 -20.70
CA TYR A 323 -22.75 21.00 -21.13
C TYR A 323 -22.32 19.66 -20.53
N ARG A 324 -22.72 19.37 -19.28
CA ARG A 324 -22.47 18.08 -18.64
C ARG A 324 -23.10 16.90 -19.36
N SER A 325 -24.41 16.94 -19.60
CA SER A 325 -25.09 15.85 -20.31
C SER A 325 -24.49 15.60 -21.70
N GLU A 326 -23.97 16.66 -22.31
CA GLU A 326 -23.30 16.57 -23.61
C GLU A 326 -21.86 16.04 -23.49
N ILE A 327 -21.11 16.40 -22.45
CA ILE A 327 -19.79 15.83 -22.11
C ILE A 327 -19.93 14.32 -21.88
N ASP A 328 -20.85 13.90 -21.02
CA ASP A 328 -21.08 12.47 -20.72
C ASP A 328 -21.44 11.70 -22.01
N ARG A 329 -22.28 12.29 -22.88
CA ARG A 329 -22.65 11.68 -24.16
C ARG A 329 -21.45 11.54 -25.08
N ILE A 330 -20.71 12.62 -25.30
CA ILE A 330 -19.54 12.62 -26.21
C ILE A 330 -18.44 11.71 -25.69
N GLU A 331 -18.29 11.58 -24.37
CA GLU A 331 -17.32 10.68 -23.78
C GLU A 331 -17.62 9.21 -24.09
N TRP A 332 -18.87 8.76 -23.87
CA TRP A 332 -19.25 7.39 -24.22
C TRP A 332 -19.17 7.14 -25.73
N GLU A 333 -19.50 8.14 -26.55
CA GLU A 333 -19.30 8.08 -28.01
C GLU A 333 -17.81 7.96 -28.36
N LEU A 334 -16.93 8.74 -27.73
CA LEU A 334 -15.49 8.68 -27.94
C LEU A 334 -14.94 7.29 -27.62
N ILE A 335 -15.27 6.74 -26.45
CA ILE A 335 -14.80 5.42 -26.02
C ILE A 335 -15.27 4.34 -27.00
N LYS A 336 -16.53 4.42 -27.45
CA LYS A 336 -17.10 3.48 -28.41
C LYS A 336 -16.39 3.56 -29.77
N GLU A 337 -16.14 4.77 -30.28
CA GLU A 337 -15.41 4.92 -31.55
C GLU A 337 -13.95 4.48 -31.41
N THR A 338 -13.25 4.76 -30.30
CA THR A 338 -11.88 4.27 -30.07
C THR A 338 -11.80 2.74 -30.10
N LEU A 339 -12.73 2.03 -29.45
CA LEU A 339 -12.78 0.56 -29.48
C LEU A 339 -13.10 0.02 -30.88
N ARG A 340 -13.95 0.72 -31.63
CA ARG A 340 -14.30 0.37 -33.01
C ARG A 340 -13.11 0.58 -33.97
N GLU A 341 -12.32 1.63 -33.76
CA GLU A 341 -11.12 1.94 -34.53
C GLU A 341 -10.05 0.85 -34.36
N GLU A 342 -9.91 0.30 -33.15
CA GLU A 342 -9.01 -0.83 -32.82
C GLU A 342 -9.58 -2.21 -33.21
N GLY A 343 -10.80 -2.28 -33.75
CA GLY A 343 -11.41 -3.53 -34.22
C GLY A 343 -11.85 -4.49 -33.12
N ASN A 344 -12.06 -4.02 -31.88
CA ASN A 344 -12.44 -4.86 -30.75
C ASN A 344 -13.96 -4.86 -30.53
N GLU A 345 -14.69 -5.64 -31.36
CA GLU A 345 -16.16 -5.72 -31.29
C GLU A 345 -16.68 -6.35 -29.99
N GLU A 346 -15.96 -7.33 -29.43
CA GLU A 346 -16.33 -7.97 -28.15
C GLU A 346 -16.24 -7.00 -26.96
N ALA A 347 -15.26 -6.09 -26.97
CA ALA A 347 -15.14 -5.05 -25.96
C ALA A 347 -16.36 -4.11 -25.98
N MET A 348 -16.88 -3.77 -27.16
CA MET A 348 -18.05 -2.88 -27.27
C MET A 348 -19.30 -3.49 -26.64
N GLU A 349 -19.55 -4.79 -26.81
CA GLU A 349 -20.69 -5.47 -26.18
C GLU A 349 -20.57 -5.49 -24.65
N ARG A 350 -19.37 -5.75 -24.13
CA ARG A 350 -19.09 -5.74 -22.68
C ARG A 350 -19.18 -4.33 -22.10
N LEU A 351 -18.73 -3.30 -22.82
CA LEU A 351 -18.84 -1.90 -22.42
C LEU A 351 -20.31 -1.50 -22.17
N GLU A 352 -21.23 -1.95 -23.02
CA GLU A 352 -22.67 -1.71 -22.82
C GLU A 352 -23.22 -2.42 -21.57
N GLN A 353 -22.66 -3.56 -21.17
CA GLN A 353 -23.01 -4.22 -19.90
C GLN A 353 -22.52 -3.42 -18.69
N TYR A 354 -21.28 -2.91 -18.74
CA TYR A 354 -20.73 -2.03 -17.69
C TYR A 354 -21.53 -0.73 -17.54
N LYS A 355 -21.94 -0.13 -18.66
CA LYS A 355 -22.81 1.05 -18.68
C LYS A 355 -24.15 0.80 -17.99
N LYS A 356 -24.78 -0.36 -18.22
CA LYS A 356 -26.03 -0.76 -17.54
C LYS A 356 -25.84 -0.94 -16.04
N ASN A 357 -24.70 -1.49 -15.62
CA ASN A 357 -24.38 -1.74 -14.21
C ASN A 357 -23.81 -0.52 -13.47
N LYS A 358 -23.74 0.67 -14.11
CA LYS A 358 -23.10 1.89 -13.58
C LYS A 358 -21.65 1.66 -13.10
N SER A 359 -20.97 0.67 -13.65
CA SER A 359 -19.59 0.35 -13.31
C SER A 359 -18.67 0.94 -14.37
N LYS A 360 -17.61 1.63 -13.94
CA LYS A 360 -16.57 2.16 -14.83
C LYS A 360 -15.27 1.39 -14.60
N PRO A 361 -14.90 0.44 -15.48
CA PRO A 361 -13.71 -0.39 -15.31
C PRO A 361 -12.38 0.35 -15.59
N PHE A 362 -12.45 1.65 -15.89
CA PHE A 362 -11.35 2.57 -16.12
C PHE A 362 -11.67 3.93 -15.50
N PHE A 363 -10.67 4.81 -15.40
CA PHE A 363 -10.82 6.21 -15.01
C PHE A 363 -9.84 7.10 -15.76
N LEU A 364 -10.33 8.07 -16.53
CA LEU A 364 -9.52 8.95 -17.36
C LEU A 364 -9.15 10.23 -16.61
N TRP A 365 -8.02 10.24 -15.89
CA TRP A 365 -7.65 11.29 -14.94
C TRP A 365 -7.62 12.69 -15.55
N LYS A 366 -6.88 12.84 -16.66
CA LYS A 366 -6.69 14.14 -17.34
C LYS A 366 -7.96 14.66 -17.97
N LEU A 367 -8.90 13.76 -18.30
CA LEU A 367 -10.18 14.11 -18.88
C LEU A 367 -11.16 14.55 -17.79
N TYR A 368 -11.32 13.76 -16.74
CA TYR A 368 -12.31 14.00 -15.70
C TYR A 368 -11.96 15.15 -14.77
N PHE A 369 -10.67 15.33 -14.46
CA PHE A 369 -10.20 16.39 -13.57
C PHE A 369 -9.39 17.44 -14.35
N SER A 370 -9.92 17.89 -15.48
CA SER A 370 -9.18 18.76 -16.38
C SER A 370 -8.89 20.14 -15.80
N ASP A 371 -9.64 20.65 -14.81
CA ASP A 371 -9.23 21.84 -14.02
C ASP A 371 -7.90 21.66 -13.30
N VAL A 372 -7.61 20.45 -12.85
CA VAL A 372 -6.38 20.13 -12.13
C VAL A 372 -5.20 19.96 -13.10
N PHE A 373 -5.45 19.42 -14.29
CA PHE A 373 -4.40 19.13 -15.27
C PHE A 373 -4.18 20.23 -16.32
N GLN A 374 -5.08 21.21 -16.44
CA GLN A 374 -4.93 22.35 -17.37
C GLN A 374 -4.34 23.61 -16.71
N ARG A 375 -4.08 23.60 -15.40
CA ARG A 375 -3.41 24.70 -14.70
C ARG A 375 -1.92 24.77 -15.06
N GLU A 376 -1.27 25.90 -14.76
CA GLU A 376 0.15 26.14 -15.06
C GLU A 376 1.10 25.05 -14.53
N ASN A 377 0.79 24.49 -13.35
CA ASN A 377 1.49 23.33 -12.77
C ASN A 377 0.53 22.11 -12.70
N PRO A 378 0.40 21.30 -13.77
CA PRO A 378 -0.57 20.22 -13.87
C PRO A 378 -0.45 19.15 -12.78
N GLY A 379 -1.59 18.67 -12.29
CA GLY A 379 -1.69 17.56 -11.32
C GLY A 379 -2.08 18.03 -9.92
N PHE A 380 -2.31 17.09 -8.99
CA PHE A 380 -2.79 17.39 -7.64
C PHE A 380 -1.71 17.91 -6.70
N ASP A 381 -2.06 18.86 -5.82
CA ASP A 381 -1.19 19.38 -4.77
C ASP A 381 -0.93 18.33 -3.69
N VAL A 382 -1.97 17.59 -3.33
CA VAL A 382 -1.94 16.50 -2.34
C VAL A 382 -2.69 15.30 -2.89
N VAL A 383 -2.07 14.12 -2.82
CA VAL A 383 -2.71 12.83 -3.03
C VAL A 383 -2.66 12.06 -1.72
N ILE A 384 -3.82 11.74 -1.13
CA ILE A 384 -3.94 11.15 0.21
C ILE A 384 -4.92 9.99 0.18
N ALA A 385 -4.55 8.82 0.70
CA ALA A 385 -5.42 7.64 0.66
C ALA A 385 -5.04 6.55 1.67
N ASN A 386 -5.98 5.63 1.85
CA ASN A 386 -5.74 4.27 2.33
C ASN A 386 -6.07 3.29 1.19
N PRO A 387 -5.11 3.00 0.29
CA PRO A 387 -5.37 2.14 -0.87
C PRO A 387 -5.73 0.70 -0.47
N PRO A 388 -6.40 -0.07 -1.34
CA PRO A 388 -6.86 -1.42 -1.02
C PRO A 388 -5.72 -2.44 -0.85
N TYR A 389 -5.80 -3.27 0.21
CA TYR A 389 -4.76 -4.28 0.53
C TYR A 389 -5.06 -5.63 -0.12
N VAL A 390 -5.17 -5.63 -1.44
CA VAL A 390 -5.54 -6.82 -2.24
C VAL A 390 -4.31 -7.44 -2.88
N ARG A 391 -4.20 -8.77 -2.80
CA ARG A 391 -3.15 -9.53 -3.48
C ARG A 391 -3.52 -9.72 -4.95
N VAL A 392 -2.53 -9.66 -5.84
CA VAL A 392 -2.71 -9.93 -7.27
C VAL A 392 -3.36 -11.29 -7.58
N GLN A 393 -3.31 -12.27 -6.68
CA GLN A 393 -3.98 -13.56 -6.89
C GLN A 393 -5.51 -13.43 -7.00
N ASN A 394 -6.09 -12.41 -6.38
CA ASN A 394 -7.55 -12.20 -6.36
C ASN A 394 -8.07 -11.47 -7.61
N LEU A 395 -7.18 -10.95 -8.47
CA LEU A 395 -7.55 -10.29 -9.72
C LEU A 395 -7.83 -11.33 -10.83
N SER A 396 -8.55 -10.91 -11.88
CA SER A 396 -8.69 -11.69 -13.11
C SER A 396 -7.36 -11.79 -13.87
N LYS A 397 -7.23 -12.73 -14.83
CA LYS A 397 -5.99 -12.87 -15.61
C LYS A 397 -5.69 -11.61 -16.42
N GLN A 398 -6.70 -11.01 -17.04
CA GLN A 398 -6.59 -9.83 -17.91
C GLN A 398 -6.14 -8.60 -17.12
N GLU A 399 -6.73 -8.32 -15.96
CA GLU A 399 -6.32 -7.19 -15.10
C GLU A 399 -4.85 -7.32 -14.67
N LYS A 400 -4.38 -8.55 -14.37
CA LYS A 400 -2.98 -8.78 -13.99
C LYS A 400 -2.02 -8.45 -15.11
N GLU A 401 -2.37 -8.80 -16.34
CA GLU A 401 -1.53 -8.55 -17.52
C GLU A 401 -1.49 -7.04 -17.82
N MET A 402 -2.63 -6.34 -17.78
CA MET A 402 -2.70 -4.89 -17.96
C MET A 402 -1.90 -4.11 -16.89
N LEU A 403 -2.05 -4.47 -15.60
CA LEU A 403 -1.27 -3.80 -14.56
C LEU A 403 0.23 -4.04 -14.71
N LYS A 404 0.64 -5.20 -15.21
CA LYS A 404 2.06 -5.51 -15.45
C LYS A 404 2.65 -4.81 -16.67
N SER A 405 1.85 -4.54 -17.70
CA SER A 405 2.31 -3.76 -18.86
C SER A 405 2.42 -2.28 -18.53
N ASN A 406 1.55 -1.77 -17.65
CA ASN A 406 1.37 -0.33 -17.46
C ASN A 406 2.19 0.25 -16.31
N TYR A 407 2.68 -0.59 -15.39
CA TYR A 407 3.33 -0.14 -14.15
C TYR A 407 4.63 -0.88 -13.84
N LEU A 408 5.70 -0.14 -13.57
CA LEU A 408 7.01 -0.68 -13.19
C LEU A 408 6.99 -1.31 -11.78
N ALA A 409 6.10 -0.85 -10.91
CA ALA A 409 5.89 -1.38 -9.56
C ALA A 409 5.30 -2.81 -9.57
N ALA A 410 4.68 -3.24 -10.67
CA ALA A 410 3.99 -4.52 -10.83
C ALA A 410 4.93 -5.75 -10.94
N THR A 411 5.79 -5.94 -9.94
CA THR A 411 6.79 -7.02 -9.94
C THR A 411 6.29 -8.29 -9.24
N LYS A 412 6.57 -9.46 -9.84
CA LYS A 412 6.21 -10.79 -9.30
C LYS A 412 4.73 -10.90 -8.88
N ASN A 413 4.48 -11.20 -7.60
CA ASN A 413 3.16 -11.33 -6.98
C ASN A 413 2.89 -10.10 -6.10
N PHE A 414 2.70 -8.94 -6.74
CA PHE A 414 2.48 -7.67 -6.07
C PHE A 414 1.14 -7.57 -5.35
N ASP A 415 1.06 -6.61 -4.43
CA ASP A 415 -0.17 -6.17 -3.81
C ASP A 415 -0.59 -4.86 -4.48
N ILE A 416 -1.90 -4.62 -4.63
CA ILE A 416 -2.41 -3.53 -5.49
C ILE A 416 -1.95 -2.13 -5.02
N TYR A 417 -1.76 -1.92 -3.72
CA TYR A 417 -1.36 -0.61 -3.17
C TYR A 417 -0.04 -0.07 -3.76
N VAL A 418 0.92 -0.93 -4.16
CA VAL A 418 2.17 -0.45 -4.75
C VAL A 418 1.98 0.14 -6.15
N ILE A 419 0.88 -0.22 -6.81
CA ILE A 419 0.48 0.35 -8.10
C ILE A 419 -0.17 1.72 -7.88
N PHE A 420 -0.96 1.85 -6.82
CA PHE A 420 -1.49 3.15 -6.40
C PHE A 420 -0.36 4.14 -6.07
N ASP A 421 0.75 3.69 -5.49
CA ASP A 421 1.92 4.55 -5.25
C ASP A 421 2.47 5.14 -6.57
N GLU A 422 2.74 4.28 -7.57
CA GLU A 422 3.30 4.71 -8.87
C GLU A 422 2.32 5.60 -9.65
N MET A 423 1.05 5.19 -9.74
CA MET A 423 0.00 5.98 -10.39
C MET A 423 -0.17 7.34 -9.71
N SER A 424 -0.15 7.38 -8.39
CA SER A 424 -0.30 8.63 -7.64
C SER A 424 0.86 9.58 -7.88
N LEU A 425 2.09 9.06 -7.92
CA LEU A 425 3.25 9.86 -8.30
C LEU A 425 3.09 10.47 -9.70
N TYR A 426 2.39 9.81 -10.63
CA TYR A 426 2.10 10.37 -11.96
C TYR A 426 1.09 11.53 -11.90
N ILE A 427 -0.02 11.39 -11.17
CA ILE A 427 -1.06 12.43 -11.07
C ILE A 427 -0.72 13.57 -10.09
N THR A 428 0.27 13.41 -9.22
CA THR A 428 0.80 14.48 -8.36
C THR A 428 1.60 15.50 -9.19
N ARG A 429 1.37 16.80 -8.96
CA ARG A 429 2.13 17.86 -9.62
C ARG A 429 3.58 17.97 -9.12
N LYS A 430 4.43 18.72 -9.82
CA LYS A 430 5.81 18.98 -9.34
C LYS A 430 5.78 19.73 -8.01
N GLY A 431 6.50 19.23 -7.01
CA GLY A 431 6.47 19.72 -5.63
C GLY A 431 5.21 19.33 -4.84
N GLY A 432 4.27 18.58 -5.42
CA GLY A 432 3.11 18.07 -4.68
C GLY A 432 3.49 16.94 -3.70
N THR A 433 2.55 16.61 -2.82
CA THR A 433 2.73 15.61 -1.75
C THR A 433 1.86 14.38 -2.00
N LEU A 434 2.42 13.20 -1.78
CA LEU A 434 1.72 11.92 -1.67
C LEU A 434 1.78 11.48 -0.21
N CYS A 435 0.65 11.10 0.40
CA CYS A 435 0.57 10.69 1.81
C CYS A 435 -0.36 9.48 1.98
N TYR A 436 0.20 8.28 2.09
CA TYR A 436 -0.55 7.02 2.09
C TYR A 436 -0.34 6.21 3.35
N ILE A 437 -1.41 5.63 3.90
CA ILE A 437 -1.30 4.53 4.87
C ILE A 437 -1.41 3.19 4.15
N GLN A 438 -0.37 2.37 4.27
CA GLN A 438 -0.24 1.14 3.49
C GLN A 438 0.59 0.07 4.21
N PRO A 439 0.57 -1.20 3.79
CA PRO A 439 1.35 -2.26 4.42
C PRO A 439 2.86 -2.00 4.31
N ASN A 440 3.61 -2.15 5.39
CA ASN A 440 5.08 -1.98 5.38
C ASN A 440 5.83 -3.17 4.73
N LYS A 441 5.10 -4.16 4.22
CA LYS A 441 5.66 -5.40 3.67
C LYS A 441 6.50 -5.18 2.42
N PHE A 442 6.22 -4.13 1.64
CA PHE A 442 7.04 -3.77 0.48
C PHE A 442 8.47 -3.37 0.86
N PHE A 443 8.80 -3.13 2.13
CA PHE A 443 10.20 -2.91 2.54
C PHE A 443 11.07 -4.15 2.29
N ASN A 444 10.50 -5.35 2.48
CA ASN A 444 11.26 -6.61 2.48
C ASN A 444 10.73 -7.71 1.55
N SER A 445 9.61 -7.49 0.87
CA SER A 445 9.06 -8.46 -0.07
C SER A 445 9.73 -8.34 -1.43
N ASP A 446 9.80 -9.46 -2.15
CA ASP A 446 10.32 -9.45 -3.52
C ASP A 446 9.43 -8.64 -4.47
N TYR A 447 8.12 -8.55 -4.18
CA TYR A 447 7.20 -7.76 -5.00
C TYR A 447 7.37 -6.25 -4.82
N GLY A 448 8.00 -5.81 -3.72
CA GLY A 448 8.29 -4.40 -3.48
C GLY A 448 9.46 -3.87 -4.31
N LEU A 449 10.15 -4.71 -5.09
CA LEU A 449 11.36 -4.32 -5.83
C LEU A 449 11.10 -3.15 -6.79
N GLY A 450 10.01 -3.20 -7.55
CA GLY A 450 9.66 -2.16 -8.52
C GLY A 450 9.44 -0.82 -7.83
N ILE A 451 8.57 -0.77 -6.82
CA ILE A 451 8.27 0.48 -6.11
C ILE A 451 9.48 1.03 -5.35
N ARG A 452 10.32 0.17 -4.72
CA ARG A 452 11.55 0.62 -4.07
C ARG A 452 12.53 1.25 -5.06
N LYS A 453 12.63 0.74 -6.30
CA LYS A 453 13.44 1.37 -7.35
C LYS A 453 12.91 2.75 -7.75
N ILE A 454 11.59 2.89 -7.90
CA ILE A 454 10.95 4.17 -8.23
C ILE A 454 11.21 5.20 -7.12
N LEU A 455 10.96 4.83 -5.86
CA LEU A 455 11.10 5.72 -4.71
C LEU A 455 12.56 6.14 -4.46
N CYS A 456 13.52 5.21 -4.56
CA CYS A 456 14.94 5.52 -4.43
C CYS A 456 15.48 6.31 -5.63
N GLY A 457 15.11 5.92 -6.85
CA GLY A 457 15.63 6.51 -8.08
C GLY A 457 15.13 7.94 -8.31
N SER A 458 13.88 8.23 -7.92
CA SER A 458 13.30 9.57 -8.00
C SER A 458 13.73 10.53 -6.89
N LYS A 459 14.24 9.99 -5.76
CA LYS A 459 14.54 10.74 -4.53
C LYS A 459 13.35 11.52 -3.96
N TYR A 460 12.12 11.06 -4.20
CA TYR A 460 10.89 11.72 -3.74
C TYR A 460 10.48 11.37 -2.30
N LEU A 461 11.15 10.42 -1.65
CA LEU A 461 10.89 10.12 -0.24
C LEU A 461 11.09 11.37 0.62
N ASN A 462 10.12 11.68 1.48
CA ASN A 462 10.18 12.79 2.42
C ASN A 462 10.08 12.31 3.87
N MET A 463 9.13 11.42 4.16
CA MET A 463 8.96 10.83 5.48
C MET A 463 8.34 9.43 5.41
N ILE A 464 8.77 8.54 6.29
CA ILE A 464 8.13 7.24 6.53
C ILE A 464 7.83 7.13 8.02
N VAL A 465 6.58 6.84 8.36
CA VAL A 465 6.16 6.55 9.74
C VAL A 465 5.82 5.07 9.83
N ASP A 466 6.70 4.27 10.39
CA ASP A 466 6.56 2.81 10.51
C ASP A 466 5.99 2.40 11.87
N PHE A 467 4.77 1.86 11.86
CA PHE A 467 4.11 1.35 13.06
C PHE A 467 4.66 -0.02 13.51
N ARG A 468 5.57 -0.62 12.74
CA ARG A 468 6.21 -1.90 13.01
C ARG A 468 5.15 -2.98 13.30
N ALA A 469 5.16 -3.58 14.49
CA ALA A 469 4.25 -4.65 14.86
C ALA A 469 2.95 -4.16 15.50
N ASN A 470 2.75 -2.84 15.64
CA ASN A 470 1.53 -2.28 16.21
C ASN A 470 0.38 -2.39 15.20
N GLN A 471 -0.71 -3.02 15.60
CA GLN A 471 -1.92 -3.12 14.77
C GLN A 471 -2.77 -1.87 14.96
N LEU A 472 -2.90 -1.07 13.90
CA LEU A 472 -3.77 0.10 13.89
C LEU A 472 -5.24 -0.25 13.62
N PHE A 473 -5.47 -1.38 12.96
CA PHE A 473 -6.80 -1.82 12.54
C PHE A 473 -7.24 -3.00 13.39
N SER A 474 -8.34 -2.88 14.13
CA SER A 474 -8.86 -3.94 15.00
C SER A 474 -9.23 -5.23 14.26
N THR A 475 -9.54 -5.13 12.96
CA THR A 475 -10.00 -6.24 12.12
C THR A 475 -8.93 -6.78 11.16
N ALA A 476 -7.78 -6.11 11.05
CA ALA A 476 -6.72 -6.46 10.10
C ALA A 476 -5.43 -6.89 10.82
N THR A 477 -4.83 -7.99 10.37
CA THR A 477 -3.57 -8.49 10.92
C THR A 477 -2.33 -7.88 10.23
N THR A 478 -2.52 -6.97 9.29
CA THR A 478 -1.47 -6.38 8.46
C THR A 478 -0.76 -5.25 9.19
N TYR A 479 0.58 -5.28 9.18
CA TYR A 479 1.43 -4.20 9.65
C TYR A 479 1.54 -3.10 8.61
N THR A 480 1.42 -1.85 9.04
CA THR A 480 1.31 -0.68 8.16
C THR A 480 2.36 0.37 8.46
N CYS A 481 2.53 1.29 7.52
CA CYS A 481 3.29 2.52 7.65
C CYS A 481 2.54 3.66 6.95
N ILE A 482 2.84 4.90 7.31
CA ILE A 482 2.50 6.07 6.49
C ILE A 482 3.72 6.39 5.62
N LEU A 483 3.51 6.40 4.31
CA LEU A 483 4.48 6.81 3.30
C LEU A 483 4.16 8.25 2.87
N ILE A 484 5.09 9.17 3.07
CA ILE A 484 5.00 10.55 2.59
C ILE A 484 6.11 10.80 1.57
N CYS A 485 5.70 11.10 0.34
CA CYS A 485 6.60 11.51 -0.73
C CYS A 485 6.32 12.96 -1.11
N ARG A 486 7.37 13.70 -1.45
CA ARG A 486 7.29 15.03 -2.08
C ARG A 486 7.89 14.91 -3.46
N LYS A 487 7.17 15.30 -4.52
CA LYS A 487 7.62 15.19 -5.92
C LYS A 487 8.67 16.26 -6.27
N LYS A 488 9.77 16.23 -5.51
CA LYS A 488 10.96 17.09 -5.51
C LYS A 488 12.10 16.23 -4.98
N GLU A 489 13.30 16.36 -5.54
CA GLU A 489 14.44 15.59 -5.06
C GLU A 489 14.80 15.99 -3.62
N ASN A 490 14.87 14.99 -2.75
CA ASN A 490 15.29 15.15 -1.36
C ASN A 490 16.64 14.46 -1.14
N ALA A 491 17.60 15.16 -0.53
CA ALA A 491 18.90 14.60 -0.17
C ALA A 491 18.80 13.53 0.93
N SER A 492 17.82 13.69 1.82
CA SER A 492 17.47 12.75 2.89
C SER A 492 15.97 12.80 3.16
N PHE A 493 15.43 11.73 3.75
CA PHE A 493 14.07 11.66 4.26
C PHE A 493 14.06 11.25 5.74
N ARG A 494 12.97 11.57 6.45
CA ARG A 494 12.83 11.22 7.87
C ARG A 494 12.22 9.83 8.03
N TYR A 495 12.88 8.92 8.74
CA TYR A 495 12.30 7.63 9.13
C TYR A 495 11.93 7.68 10.60
N ILE A 496 10.63 7.56 10.88
CA ILE A 496 10.04 7.54 12.21
C ILE A 496 9.56 6.12 12.51
N SER A 497 9.98 5.52 13.61
CA SER A 497 9.49 4.19 13.99
C SER A 497 9.19 4.06 15.47
N PHE A 498 8.11 3.35 15.78
CA PHE A 498 7.63 3.20 17.16
C PHE A 498 8.18 1.93 17.82
N ILE A 499 8.87 2.13 18.94
CA ILE A 499 9.40 1.10 19.85
C ILE A 499 8.44 1.01 21.03
N GLY A 500 7.63 -0.05 21.09
CA GLY A 500 6.69 -0.28 22.18
C GLY A 500 5.38 -0.93 21.73
N ASN A 501 4.67 -1.55 22.67
CA ASN A 501 3.46 -2.37 22.42
C ASN A 501 2.13 -1.63 22.68
N ASN A 502 2.14 -0.31 22.92
CA ASN A 502 0.92 0.39 23.33
C ASN A 502 0.41 1.36 22.27
N ALA A 503 -0.52 0.89 21.45
CA ALA A 503 -1.23 1.70 20.45
C ALA A 503 -1.93 2.93 21.07
N ALA A 504 -2.37 2.87 22.34
CA ALA A 504 -3.02 4.01 23.01
C ALA A 504 -2.07 5.19 23.24
N GLN A 505 -0.79 4.92 23.55
CA GLN A 505 0.22 5.97 23.64
C GLN A 505 0.53 6.60 22.27
N LEU A 506 0.45 5.80 21.21
CA LEU A 506 0.65 6.24 19.83
C LEU A 506 -0.38 7.31 19.44
N PHE A 507 -1.65 7.07 19.76
CA PHE A 507 -2.76 7.98 19.44
C PHE A 507 -2.73 9.28 20.26
N ASN A 508 -2.41 9.21 21.56
CA ASN A 508 -2.23 10.40 22.40
C ASN A 508 -1.04 11.27 21.96
N LYS A 509 -0.01 10.67 21.34
CA LYS A 509 1.15 11.38 20.80
C LYS A 509 0.81 12.13 19.51
N PHE A 510 -0.08 11.60 18.66
CA PHE A 510 -0.54 12.29 17.45
C PHE A 510 -1.42 13.52 17.74
N SER A 511 -2.23 13.48 18.81
CA SER A 511 -3.19 14.55 19.13
C SER A 511 -2.59 15.76 19.84
N THR A 512 -1.37 15.66 20.39
CA THR A 512 -0.77 16.73 21.22
C THR A 512 0.31 17.54 20.52
N GLY A 513 0.74 17.16 19.30
CA GLY A 513 1.79 17.87 18.56
C GLY A 513 3.16 17.91 19.27
N VAL A 514 3.34 17.12 20.34
CA VAL A 514 4.55 17.12 21.16
C VAL A 514 5.67 16.38 20.41
N LYS A 515 6.86 17.02 20.33
CA LYS A 515 8.09 16.38 19.83
C LYS A 515 8.28 15.04 20.55
N ILE A 516 8.33 14.00 19.75
CA ILE A 516 8.27 12.62 20.19
C ILE A 516 9.49 12.32 21.07
N VAL A 517 9.28 11.98 22.35
CA VAL A 517 10.31 11.40 23.21
C VAL A 517 9.72 10.22 24.00
N ASP A 518 10.58 9.24 24.28
CA ASP A 518 10.39 7.85 24.69
C ASP A 518 9.85 6.88 23.62
N GLY A 519 10.75 5.98 23.20
CA GLY A 519 10.47 4.83 22.34
C GLY A 519 10.23 5.15 20.87
N VAL A 520 10.83 6.21 20.31
CA VAL A 520 10.73 6.50 18.87
C VAL A 520 12.11 6.84 18.30
N ILE A 521 12.42 6.26 17.14
CA ILE A 521 13.60 6.60 16.34
C ILE A 521 13.13 7.59 15.27
N ASP A 522 13.75 8.76 15.17
CA ASP A 522 13.56 9.76 14.11
C ASP A 522 14.95 10.11 13.55
N GLU A 523 15.29 9.50 12.41
CA GLU A 523 16.62 9.66 11.79
C GLU A 523 16.53 10.12 10.33
N PRO A 524 17.44 11.00 9.87
CA PRO A 524 17.58 11.33 8.47
C PRO A 524 18.27 10.18 7.71
N VAL A 525 17.60 9.65 6.70
CA VAL A 525 18.11 8.55 5.86
C VAL A 525 18.36 9.07 4.45
N LYS A 526 19.53 8.77 3.88
CA LYS A 526 19.83 9.08 2.48
C LYS A 526 19.21 8.00 1.57
N PRO A 527 18.44 8.36 0.53
CA PRO A 527 17.88 7.38 -0.41
C PRO A 527 18.91 6.46 -1.06
N GLU A 528 20.13 6.96 -1.27
CA GLU A 528 21.26 6.22 -1.84
C GLU A 528 21.78 5.09 -0.94
N ASN A 529 21.53 5.17 0.37
CA ASN A 529 21.93 4.14 1.32
C ASN A 529 20.90 2.99 1.42
N LEU A 530 19.74 3.11 0.76
CA LEU A 530 18.70 2.08 0.79
C LEU A 530 18.90 1.07 -0.35
N PRO A 531 19.17 -0.22 -0.05
CA PRO A 531 19.29 -1.23 -1.08
C PRO A 531 17.97 -1.44 -1.82
N HIS A 532 18.01 -1.62 -3.14
CA HIS A 532 16.79 -1.91 -3.90
C HIS A 532 16.17 -3.28 -3.54
N ASN A 533 16.97 -4.22 -3.03
CA ASN A 533 16.52 -5.59 -2.73
C ASN A 533 15.79 -5.70 -1.38
N PHE A 534 16.12 -4.84 -0.41
CA PHE A 534 15.57 -4.87 0.94
C PHE A 534 15.85 -3.53 1.62
N TRP A 535 14.84 -2.91 2.23
CA TRP A 535 15.03 -1.73 3.08
C TRP A 535 15.19 -2.15 4.53
N SER A 536 16.34 -1.83 5.10
CA SER A 536 16.62 -1.88 6.54
C SER A 536 16.88 -0.45 7.01
N PHE A 537 16.20 -0.03 8.06
CA PHE A 537 16.34 1.32 8.62
C PHE A 537 17.16 1.28 9.92
N ASN A 538 18.33 0.63 9.88
CA ASN A 538 19.25 0.61 11.03
C ASN A 538 20.13 1.86 11.03
N ASP A 539 20.66 2.20 12.20
CA ASP A 539 21.62 3.28 12.36
C ASP A 539 22.93 3.01 11.60
N ALA A 540 23.71 4.08 11.38
CA ALA A 540 24.96 3.98 10.62
C ALA A 540 25.99 3.02 11.25
N LYS A 541 25.97 2.86 12.58
CA LYS A 541 26.88 1.96 13.29
C LYS A 541 26.53 0.49 13.02
N THR A 542 25.25 0.14 13.11
CA THR A 542 24.74 -1.21 12.81
C THR A 542 25.00 -1.59 11.36
N ASN A 543 24.79 -0.67 10.40
CA ASN A 543 25.07 -0.96 8.99
C ASN A 543 26.57 -1.20 8.74
N LYS A 544 27.46 -0.42 9.37
CA LYS A 544 28.91 -0.68 9.29
C LYS A 544 29.30 -2.05 9.85
N LEU A 545 28.68 -2.46 10.96
CA LEU A 545 28.87 -3.80 11.53
C LEU A 545 28.42 -4.88 10.53
N PHE A 546 27.25 -4.73 9.91
CA PHE A 546 26.78 -5.70 8.91
C PHE A 546 27.68 -5.77 7.68
N GLU A 547 28.14 -4.64 7.14
CA GLU A 547 29.11 -4.62 6.04
C GLU A 547 30.41 -5.33 6.42
N LYS A 548 30.88 -5.17 7.67
CA LYS A 548 32.06 -5.88 8.19
C LYS A 548 31.82 -7.39 8.23
N LEU A 549 30.67 -7.84 8.75
CA LEU A 549 30.32 -9.26 8.78
C LEU A 549 30.27 -9.86 7.38
N GLU A 550 29.63 -9.17 6.43
CA GLU A 550 29.50 -9.61 5.04
C GLU A 550 30.84 -9.63 4.29
N LYS A 551 31.80 -8.75 4.64
CA LYS A 551 33.16 -8.77 4.09
C LYS A 551 34.02 -9.92 4.64
N LEU A 552 33.84 -10.27 5.91
CA LEU A 552 34.65 -11.28 6.60
C LEU A 552 34.14 -12.72 6.40
N SER A 553 33.01 -12.91 5.70
CA SER A 553 32.35 -14.21 5.62
C SER A 553 31.58 -14.42 4.32
N ASN A 554 31.03 -15.62 4.12
CA ASN A 554 30.14 -15.90 3.01
C ASN A 554 28.72 -16.17 3.53
N PRO A 555 27.67 -15.92 2.74
CA PRO A 555 26.32 -16.29 3.13
C PRO A 555 26.18 -17.80 3.30
N LEU A 556 25.38 -18.25 4.29
CA LEU A 556 25.11 -19.65 4.60
C LEU A 556 24.71 -20.47 3.36
N SER A 557 23.98 -19.86 2.42
CA SER A 557 23.62 -20.47 1.12
C SER A 557 24.79 -21.06 0.34
N LYS A 558 26.03 -20.59 0.55
CA LYS A 558 27.23 -21.16 -0.08
C LYS A 558 27.54 -22.58 0.44
N TYR A 559 27.25 -22.86 1.70
CA TYR A 559 27.64 -24.10 2.39
C TYR A 559 26.51 -25.13 2.55
N VAL A 560 25.26 -24.73 2.27
CA VAL A 560 24.08 -25.60 2.40
C VAL A 560 23.65 -26.21 1.07
N ASP A 561 23.34 -27.51 1.06
CA ASP A 561 22.73 -28.18 -0.09
C ASP A 561 21.30 -27.64 -0.27
N SER A 562 20.58 -27.54 0.83
CA SER A 562 19.26 -26.94 0.83
C SER A 562 18.84 -26.39 2.19
N VAL A 563 18.24 -25.20 2.16
CA VAL A 563 17.28 -24.77 3.19
C VAL A 563 15.89 -25.10 2.66
N PHE A 564 15.24 -26.11 3.23
CA PHE A 564 14.03 -26.72 2.68
C PHE A 564 12.84 -26.60 3.62
N GLN A 565 11.67 -26.36 3.02
CA GLN A 565 10.40 -26.23 3.73
C GLN A 565 9.89 -27.61 4.18
N GLY A 566 9.22 -27.63 5.33
CA GLY A 566 8.49 -28.81 5.81
C GLY A 566 7.35 -29.25 4.88
N VAL A 567 6.69 -30.32 5.27
CA VAL A 567 5.61 -30.94 4.50
C VAL A 567 4.40 -30.01 4.38
N VAL A 568 3.85 -29.90 3.17
CA VAL A 568 2.59 -29.20 2.85
C VAL A 568 1.57 -30.24 2.38
N THR A 569 0.71 -30.71 3.28
CA THR A 569 -0.21 -31.82 2.97
C THR A 569 -1.49 -31.37 2.25
N SER A 570 -1.86 -30.09 2.41
CA SER A 570 -3.18 -29.53 2.06
C SER A 570 -4.37 -30.27 2.71
N ALA A 571 -4.13 -31.14 3.70
CA ALA A 571 -5.11 -31.94 4.43
C ALA A 571 -4.59 -32.35 5.82
N ASP A 572 -4.03 -31.39 6.56
CA ASP A 572 -3.41 -31.63 7.86
C ASP A 572 -4.29 -32.44 8.84
N PRO A 573 -5.63 -32.23 8.93
CA PRO A 573 -6.48 -33.03 9.82
C PRO A 573 -6.54 -34.54 9.51
N ILE A 574 -6.17 -34.94 8.29
CA ILE A 574 -6.18 -36.34 7.81
C ILE A 574 -4.77 -36.92 7.90
N TYR A 575 -3.76 -36.23 7.38
CA TYR A 575 -2.39 -36.78 7.36
C TYR A 575 -1.64 -36.67 8.68
N ILE A 576 -2.08 -35.79 9.59
CA ILE A 576 -1.46 -35.59 10.90
C ILE A 576 -2.34 -36.20 11.97
N ILE A 577 -1.84 -37.25 12.61
CA ILE A 577 -2.52 -37.98 13.68
C ILE A 577 -1.80 -37.79 15.01
N GLU A 578 -2.52 -37.96 16.12
CA GLU A 578 -1.96 -37.85 17.47
C GLU A 578 -1.87 -39.23 18.11
N LYS A 579 -0.84 -39.47 18.95
CA LYS A 579 -0.74 -40.71 19.74
C LYS A 579 -1.21 -40.44 21.17
N LYS A 580 -2.35 -41.02 21.56
CA LYS A 580 -2.95 -40.90 22.91
C LYS A 580 -3.10 -42.26 23.55
N LYS A 581 -2.54 -42.45 24.76
CA LYS A 581 -2.63 -43.71 25.53
C LYS A 581 -2.27 -44.97 24.69
N GLY A 582 -1.24 -44.86 23.84
CA GLY A 582 -0.77 -45.95 22.98
C GLY A 582 -1.51 -46.15 21.66
N LYS A 583 -2.66 -45.51 21.43
CA LYS A 583 -3.43 -45.59 20.17
C LYS A 583 -3.31 -44.30 19.35
N PHE A 584 -3.49 -44.41 18.03
CA PHE A 584 -3.55 -43.25 17.14
C PHE A 584 -4.96 -42.66 17.12
N PHE A 585 -5.06 -41.34 17.03
CA PHE A 585 -6.31 -40.58 17.01
C PHE A 585 -6.36 -39.67 15.77
N SER A 586 -7.44 -39.80 14.99
CA SER A 586 -7.73 -38.96 13.83
C SER A 586 -8.54 -37.74 14.24
N LYS A 587 -8.05 -36.53 13.97
CA LYS A 587 -8.84 -35.30 14.17
C LYS A 587 -9.93 -35.14 13.13
N PHE A 588 -9.74 -35.64 11.92
CA PHE A 588 -10.76 -35.57 10.89
C PHE A 588 -11.98 -36.44 11.22
N LEU A 589 -11.74 -37.70 11.63
CA LEU A 589 -12.80 -38.66 11.96
C LEU A 589 -13.26 -38.61 13.42
N GLN A 590 -12.58 -37.82 14.27
CA GLN A 590 -12.84 -37.69 15.72
C GLN A 590 -12.88 -39.04 16.47
N LYS A 591 -12.09 -40.02 16.02
CA LYS A 591 -12.04 -41.37 16.59
C LYS A 591 -10.61 -41.92 16.66
N ASN A 592 -10.42 -42.92 17.51
CA ASN A 592 -9.21 -43.72 17.50
C ASN A 592 -9.17 -44.58 16.23
N ILE A 593 -7.98 -44.69 15.64
CA ILE A 593 -7.73 -45.43 14.42
C ILE A 593 -6.63 -46.47 14.68
N ASP A 594 -6.74 -47.60 14.01
CA ASP A 594 -5.70 -48.62 13.98
C ASP A 594 -4.88 -48.43 12.71
N ILE A 595 -3.57 -48.24 12.85
CA ILE A 595 -2.62 -47.93 11.77
C ILE A 595 -1.31 -48.68 12.06
N GLU A 596 -0.69 -49.19 11.00
CA GLU A 596 0.65 -49.77 11.06
C GLU A 596 1.68 -48.74 11.57
N SER A 597 2.30 -49.03 12.73
CA SER A 597 3.15 -48.07 13.44
C SER A 597 4.49 -47.80 12.73
N ASP A 598 4.95 -48.73 11.91
CA ASP A 598 6.16 -48.61 11.08
C ASP A 598 5.94 -47.73 9.83
N PHE A 599 4.69 -47.46 9.47
CA PHE A 599 4.36 -46.58 8.34
C PHE A 599 4.48 -45.09 8.70
N VAL A 600 4.11 -44.73 9.93
CA VAL A 600 3.99 -43.33 10.32
C VAL A 600 5.33 -42.74 10.75
N LYS A 601 5.56 -41.46 10.40
CA LYS A 601 6.80 -40.76 10.71
C LYS A 601 6.61 -39.75 11.86
N PRO A 602 7.56 -39.60 12.80
CA PRO A 602 7.51 -38.56 13.82
C PRO A 602 7.38 -37.16 13.21
N LEU A 603 6.39 -36.38 13.63
CA LEU A 603 6.11 -35.06 13.06
C LEU A 603 6.19 -33.95 14.10
N LEU A 604 6.96 -32.91 13.78
CA LEU A 604 7.07 -31.69 14.58
C LEU A 604 6.22 -30.57 13.98
N LYS A 605 5.54 -29.83 14.86
CA LYS A 605 5.03 -28.50 14.53
C LYS A 605 6.06 -27.45 14.91
N GLY A 606 5.91 -26.22 14.41
CA GLY A 606 6.86 -25.14 14.69
C GLY A 606 7.15 -24.96 16.18
N GLN A 607 6.12 -25.04 17.03
CA GLN A 607 6.27 -24.89 18.49
C GLN A 607 6.98 -26.07 19.19
N ASP A 608 7.17 -27.18 18.48
CA ASP A 608 7.88 -28.35 18.99
C ASP A 608 9.39 -28.25 18.75
N ILE A 609 9.81 -27.41 17.79
CA ILE A 609 11.22 -27.12 17.52
C ILE A 609 11.67 -26.00 18.48
N ARG A 610 12.59 -26.32 19.40
CA ARG A 610 13.14 -25.38 20.37
C ARG A 610 14.65 -25.27 20.21
N ARG A 611 15.21 -24.25 20.84
CA ARG A 611 16.66 -24.01 20.85
C ARG A 611 17.37 -25.19 21.50
N TYR A 612 18.25 -25.84 20.74
CA TYR A 612 18.99 -27.06 21.12
C TYR A 612 18.14 -28.27 21.58
N LYS A 613 16.81 -28.25 21.36
CA LYS A 613 15.93 -29.34 21.81
C LYS A 613 14.70 -29.47 20.91
N VAL A 614 14.26 -30.71 20.72
CA VAL A 614 12.92 -31.01 20.21
C VAL A 614 12.01 -31.36 21.39
N ARG A 615 10.83 -30.72 21.49
CA ARG A 615 9.83 -31.08 22.50
C ARG A 615 9.32 -32.50 22.25
N LYS A 616 8.85 -33.15 23.32
CA LYS A 616 8.25 -34.49 23.26
C LYS A 616 7.26 -34.59 22.11
N ASN A 617 7.56 -35.49 21.16
CA ASN A 617 6.77 -35.64 19.95
C ASN A 617 5.34 -36.13 20.26
N LYS A 618 4.34 -35.36 19.80
CA LYS A 618 2.91 -35.68 19.96
C LYS A 618 2.24 -36.10 18.66
N PHE A 619 2.83 -35.72 17.52
CA PHE A 619 2.21 -35.87 16.20
C PHE A 619 2.96 -36.89 15.35
N TRP A 620 2.19 -37.53 14.49
CA TRP A 620 2.68 -38.55 13.57
C TRP A 620 2.11 -38.27 12.18
N LEU A 621 2.94 -38.45 11.17
CA LEU A 621 2.63 -38.17 9.78
C LEU A 621 2.35 -39.47 9.03
N ILE A 622 1.20 -39.52 8.35
CA ILE A 622 0.93 -40.49 7.29
C ILE A 622 1.63 -39.98 6.04
N PHE A 623 2.75 -40.62 5.70
CA PHE A 623 3.63 -40.21 4.60
C PHE A 623 3.54 -41.24 3.45
N PRO A 624 2.74 -40.97 2.39
CA PRO A 624 2.43 -41.97 1.35
C PRO A 624 3.56 -42.15 0.31
N TYR A 625 4.81 -41.90 0.71
CA TYR A 625 5.98 -41.94 -0.17
C TYR A 625 7.07 -42.81 0.43
N GLU A 626 7.80 -43.49 -0.44
CA GLU A 626 9.04 -44.19 -0.11
C GLU A 626 10.22 -43.45 -0.75
N VAL A 627 11.35 -43.42 -0.04
CA VAL A 627 12.60 -42.85 -0.54
C VAL A 627 13.53 -43.99 -0.92
N HIS A 628 13.83 -44.14 -2.21
CA HIS A 628 14.80 -45.10 -2.75
C HIS A 628 15.74 -44.38 -3.71
N ASP A 629 17.05 -44.62 -3.63
CA ASP A 629 18.08 -43.99 -4.47
C ASP A 629 17.95 -42.46 -4.55
N ASN A 630 17.70 -41.81 -3.41
CA ASN A 630 17.51 -40.36 -3.33
C ASN A 630 16.34 -39.84 -4.21
N LYS A 631 15.34 -40.69 -4.49
CA LYS A 631 14.10 -40.36 -5.22
C LYS A 631 12.88 -40.74 -4.39
N GLY A 632 12.00 -39.76 -4.17
CA GLY A 632 10.70 -39.98 -3.56
C GLY A 632 9.71 -40.61 -4.56
N ARG A 633 9.18 -41.79 -4.25
CA ARG A 633 8.17 -42.49 -5.05
C ARG A 633 6.89 -42.63 -4.26
N LEU A 634 5.75 -42.32 -4.89
CA LEU A 634 4.44 -42.53 -4.29
C LEU A 634 4.18 -44.05 -4.18
N ILE A 635 3.75 -44.50 -3.00
CA ILE A 635 3.37 -45.89 -2.76
C ILE A 635 2.13 -46.20 -3.59
N ILE A 636 2.15 -47.26 -4.38
CA ILE A 636 1.01 -47.64 -5.22
C ILE A 636 -0.05 -48.39 -4.42
N GLU A 637 -1.31 -48.32 -4.86
CA GLU A 637 -2.46 -48.96 -4.19
C GLU A 637 -2.23 -50.45 -3.89
N LYS A 638 -1.60 -51.19 -4.82
CA LYS A 638 -1.27 -52.60 -4.61
C LYS A 638 -0.38 -52.82 -3.38
N GLN A 639 0.61 -51.95 -3.16
CA GLN A 639 1.52 -52.03 -2.01
C GLN A 639 0.79 -51.65 -0.72
N PHE A 640 -0.06 -50.63 -0.76
CA PHE A 640 -0.93 -50.29 0.37
C PHE A 640 -1.79 -51.48 0.81
N LYS A 641 -2.49 -52.14 -0.12
CA LYS A 641 -3.34 -53.29 0.20
C LYS A 641 -2.56 -54.49 0.76
N GLN A 642 -1.32 -54.68 0.31
CA GLN A 642 -0.49 -55.82 0.71
C GLN A 642 0.24 -55.62 2.04
N LYS A 643 0.78 -54.42 2.28
CA LYS A 643 1.70 -54.14 3.40
C LYS A 643 1.12 -53.19 4.45
N TYR A 644 0.25 -52.27 4.04
CA TYR A 644 -0.27 -51.17 4.87
C TYR A 644 -1.80 -51.06 4.75
N SER A 645 -2.48 -52.19 4.96
CA SER A 645 -3.92 -52.34 4.70
C SER A 645 -4.78 -51.50 5.65
N LYS A 646 -4.32 -51.26 6.88
CA LYS A 646 -5.05 -50.42 7.84
C LYS A 646 -4.92 -48.94 7.50
N VAL A 647 -3.73 -48.47 7.13
CA VAL A 647 -3.54 -47.11 6.57
C VAL A 647 -4.40 -46.92 5.33
N TRP A 648 -4.45 -47.89 4.43
CA TRP A 648 -5.27 -47.80 3.22
C TRP A 648 -6.76 -47.66 3.56
N SER A 649 -7.28 -48.50 4.47
CA SER A 649 -8.66 -48.40 4.94
C SER A 649 -8.98 -47.04 5.54
N TYR A 650 -8.06 -46.44 6.31
CA TYR A 650 -8.22 -45.11 6.86
C TYR A 650 -8.28 -44.02 5.78
N LEU A 651 -7.38 -44.08 4.79
CA LEU A 651 -7.37 -43.13 3.68
C LEU A 651 -8.64 -43.23 2.83
N GLN A 652 -9.17 -44.43 2.60
CA GLN A 652 -10.43 -44.65 1.89
C GLN A 652 -11.62 -44.04 2.63
N GLU A 653 -11.67 -44.15 3.96
CA GLU A 653 -12.70 -43.49 4.77
C GLU A 653 -12.66 -41.96 4.62
N CYS A 654 -11.48 -41.40 4.30
CA CYS A 654 -11.27 -39.98 4.09
C CYS A 654 -11.30 -39.54 2.61
N GLU A 655 -11.58 -40.45 1.66
CA GLU A 655 -11.37 -40.26 0.22
C GLU A 655 -12.11 -39.04 -0.34
N TYR A 656 -13.38 -38.87 0.05
CA TYR A 656 -14.20 -37.73 -0.38
C TYR A 656 -13.50 -36.40 -0.10
N ALA A 657 -13.02 -36.19 1.13
CA ALA A 657 -12.33 -34.97 1.51
C ALA A 657 -10.97 -34.80 0.81
N LEU A 658 -10.26 -35.91 0.56
CA LEU A 658 -8.97 -35.87 -0.11
C LEU A 658 -9.08 -35.54 -1.60
N ARG A 659 -10.15 -35.98 -2.28
CA ARG A 659 -10.45 -35.64 -3.68
C ARG A 659 -10.87 -34.18 -3.84
N SER A 660 -11.63 -33.64 -2.89
CA SER A 660 -12.12 -32.25 -2.97
C SER A 660 -11.05 -31.15 -2.79
N ARG A 661 -9.80 -31.53 -2.49
CA ARG A 661 -8.71 -30.56 -2.26
C ARG A 661 -8.41 -29.72 -3.50
N GLU A 662 -8.09 -28.45 -3.25
CA GLU A 662 -7.65 -27.49 -4.28
C GLU A 662 -8.65 -27.36 -5.45
N LYS A 663 -9.94 -27.16 -5.13
CA LYS A 663 -11.04 -27.09 -6.11
C LYS A 663 -11.12 -28.35 -6.99
N ASN A 664 -11.14 -29.52 -6.36
CA ASN A 664 -11.21 -30.85 -7.01
C ASN A 664 -10.00 -31.21 -7.90
N LYS A 665 -8.86 -30.52 -7.74
CA LYS A 665 -7.63 -30.85 -8.48
C LYS A 665 -7.10 -32.26 -8.20
N MET A 666 -7.41 -32.80 -7.02
CA MET A 666 -6.98 -34.15 -6.60
C MET A 666 -7.96 -35.25 -6.97
N ASP A 667 -9.00 -34.96 -7.75
CA ASP A 667 -9.99 -35.96 -8.18
C ASP A 667 -9.47 -36.84 -9.33
N HIS A 668 -8.51 -37.70 -9.01
CA HIS A 668 -7.93 -38.67 -9.93
C HIS A 668 -7.41 -39.91 -9.17
N SER A 669 -6.84 -40.89 -9.88
CA SER A 669 -6.39 -42.18 -9.32
C SER A 669 -5.32 -42.11 -8.21
N LYS A 670 -4.72 -40.93 -7.97
CA LYS A 670 -3.69 -40.70 -6.94
C LYS A 670 -4.16 -39.67 -5.93
N TRP A 671 -5.45 -39.66 -5.61
CA TRP A 671 -6.11 -38.73 -4.69
C TRP A 671 -5.49 -38.69 -3.29
N TYR A 672 -4.81 -39.76 -2.86
CA TYR A 672 -4.13 -39.86 -1.56
C TYR A 672 -2.72 -39.24 -1.55
N ALA A 673 -2.20 -38.78 -2.69
CA ALA A 673 -0.92 -38.07 -2.74
C ALA A 673 -1.02 -36.68 -2.09
N TYR A 674 0.10 -36.11 -1.68
CA TYR A 674 0.17 -34.69 -1.38
C TYR A 674 0.02 -33.88 -2.67
N VAL A 675 -0.65 -32.73 -2.56
CA VAL A 675 -0.82 -31.80 -3.70
C VAL A 675 0.55 -31.32 -4.20
N TYR A 676 1.47 -31.06 -3.28
CA TYR A 676 2.81 -30.55 -3.58
C TYR A 676 3.89 -31.44 -2.94
N PRO A 677 4.28 -32.56 -3.58
CA PRO A 677 5.28 -33.51 -3.07
C PRO A 677 6.71 -32.94 -3.18
N LYS A 678 7.02 -31.92 -2.37
CA LYS A 678 8.35 -31.26 -2.33
C LYS A 678 9.21 -31.82 -1.20
N ASN A 679 10.53 -31.81 -1.40
CA ASN A 679 11.55 -32.13 -0.39
C ASN A 679 11.46 -33.54 0.23
N ILE A 680 10.78 -34.49 -0.43
CA ILE A 680 10.56 -35.86 0.07
C ILE A 680 11.86 -36.53 0.53
N THR A 681 12.95 -36.31 -0.19
CA THR A 681 14.25 -36.98 0.02
C THR A 681 15.10 -36.32 1.10
N GLN A 682 14.68 -35.18 1.65
CA GLN A 682 15.49 -34.38 2.57
C GLN A 682 15.20 -34.67 4.05
N PHE A 683 14.05 -35.27 4.36
CA PHE A 683 13.62 -35.50 5.75
C PHE A 683 14.43 -36.58 6.46
N GLU A 684 14.98 -37.58 5.76
CA GLU A 684 15.70 -38.70 6.37
C GLU A 684 17.22 -38.47 6.48
N LYS A 685 17.66 -37.22 6.27
CA LYS A 685 19.07 -36.81 6.37
C LYS A 685 19.34 -36.07 7.69
N LYS A 686 20.61 -36.07 8.11
CA LYS A 686 21.15 -35.19 9.17
C LYS A 686 20.89 -33.73 8.79
N LYS A 687 20.25 -32.97 9.69
CA LYS A 687 19.79 -31.60 9.39
C LYS A 687 19.65 -30.75 10.65
N ILE A 688 19.78 -29.45 10.50
CA ILE A 688 19.37 -28.48 11.53
C ILE A 688 17.92 -28.08 11.28
N LEU A 689 17.13 -28.01 12.34
CA LEU A 689 15.73 -27.61 12.33
C LEU A 689 15.57 -26.23 12.95
N VAL A 690 14.68 -25.41 12.40
CA VAL A 690 14.35 -24.08 12.92
C VAL A 690 12.85 -23.81 12.86
N GLN A 691 12.32 -23.18 13.90
CA GLN A 691 10.96 -22.64 13.92
C GLN A 691 10.88 -21.32 13.16
N VAL A 692 9.91 -21.16 12.26
CA VAL A 692 9.79 -19.93 11.43
C VAL A 692 9.45 -18.69 12.23
N LEU A 693 8.54 -18.76 13.21
CA LEU A 693 8.16 -17.62 14.05
C LEU A 693 8.68 -17.86 15.46
N SER A 694 9.67 -17.07 15.86
CA SER A 694 10.29 -17.16 17.19
C SER A 694 10.66 -15.78 17.73
N ARG A 695 10.84 -15.64 19.04
CA ARG A 695 11.33 -14.40 19.68
C ARG A 695 12.85 -14.28 19.63
N LYS A 696 13.54 -15.42 19.60
CA LYS A 696 15.00 -15.54 19.49
C LYS A 696 15.35 -16.70 18.57
N ALA A 697 16.53 -16.67 17.97
CA ALA A 697 17.11 -17.78 17.22
C ALA A 697 16.90 -19.12 17.97
N SER A 698 16.23 -20.07 17.33
CA SER A 698 15.83 -21.34 17.96
C SER A 698 16.09 -22.48 17.00
N PHE A 699 17.36 -22.83 16.89
CA PHE A 699 17.85 -23.92 16.05
C PHE A 699 18.18 -25.15 16.89
N THR A 700 17.94 -26.34 16.35
CA THR A 700 18.30 -27.62 16.96
C THR A 700 18.81 -28.60 15.91
N LEU A 701 19.68 -29.51 16.32
CA LEU A 701 20.19 -30.57 15.44
C LEU A 701 19.29 -31.80 15.48
N ASP A 702 18.98 -32.34 14.30
CA ASP A 702 18.48 -33.70 14.09
C ASP A 702 19.62 -34.52 13.48
N SER A 703 20.40 -35.18 14.34
CA SER A 703 21.59 -35.94 13.97
C SER A 703 21.26 -37.22 13.21
N GLU A 704 20.10 -37.81 13.49
CA GLU A 704 19.67 -39.13 12.98
C GLU A 704 18.70 -39.04 11.81
N GLY A 705 18.16 -37.84 11.52
CA GLY A 705 17.23 -37.65 10.41
C GLY A 705 15.83 -38.19 10.69
N ILE A 706 15.42 -38.26 11.96
CA ILE A 706 14.17 -38.94 12.36
C ILE A 706 12.94 -38.05 12.18
N TYR A 707 13.11 -36.73 12.30
CA TYR A 707 11.97 -35.83 12.42
C TYR A 707 11.51 -35.27 11.07
N TYR A 708 10.23 -35.46 10.80
CA TYR A 708 9.49 -34.71 9.80
C TYR A 708 8.90 -33.47 10.47
N PHE A 709 8.57 -32.45 9.69
CA PHE A 709 7.98 -31.22 10.23
C PHE A 709 7.05 -30.57 9.22
N VAL A 710 6.06 -29.82 9.73
CA VAL A 710 5.14 -29.05 8.87
C VAL A 710 5.80 -27.79 8.35
N GLY A 711 5.45 -27.39 7.13
CA GLY A 711 5.89 -26.14 6.52
C GLY A 711 4.75 -25.42 5.82
N GLY A 712 4.82 -24.09 5.70
CA GLY A 712 3.84 -23.32 4.93
C GLY A 712 3.90 -21.82 5.23
N GLY A 713 4.31 -21.00 4.25
CA GLY A 713 4.39 -19.54 4.42
C GLY A 713 5.25 -19.12 5.62
N ASN A 714 4.63 -18.41 6.57
CA ASN A 714 5.26 -17.96 7.83
C ASN A 714 5.02 -18.93 9.01
N ALA A 715 4.55 -20.16 8.76
CA ALA A 715 4.24 -21.15 9.80
C ALA A 715 5.05 -22.45 9.59
N GLY A 716 5.26 -23.17 10.69
CA GLY A 716 6.02 -24.43 10.70
C GLY A 716 7.51 -24.24 10.94
N GLY A 717 8.32 -25.01 10.22
CA GLY A 717 9.79 -24.96 10.31
C GLY A 717 10.50 -25.11 8.97
N TYR A 718 11.82 -24.87 8.98
CA TYR A 718 12.74 -25.18 7.89
C TYR A 718 13.78 -26.20 8.36
N GLY A 719 14.24 -27.02 7.41
CA GLY A 719 15.41 -27.89 7.57
C GLY A 719 16.60 -27.28 6.83
N ILE A 720 17.80 -27.42 7.40
CA ILE A 720 19.06 -26.97 6.82
C ILE A 720 19.96 -28.19 6.70
N ALA A 721 20.30 -28.55 5.45
CA ALA A 721 21.22 -29.63 5.13
C ALA A 721 22.52 -29.02 4.57
N LEU A 722 23.67 -29.41 5.13
CA LEU A 722 24.98 -28.98 4.63
C LEU A 722 25.32 -29.73 3.34
N LYS A 723 26.12 -29.10 2.46
CA LYS A 723 26.65 -29.78 1.27
C LYS A 723 27.65 -30.85 1.68
N GLU A 724 27.73 -31.92 0.91
CA GLU A 724 28.81 -32.91 1.07
C GLU A 724 30.17 -32.25 0.74
N GLY A 725 31.18 -32.51 1.57
CA GLY A 725 32.55 -32.03 1.36
C GLY A 725 32.83 -30.58 1.77
N VAL A 726 31.90 -29.88 2.42
CA VAL A 726 32.21 -28.56 3.03
C VAL A 726 32.98 -28.74 4.33
N ASN A 727 33.85 -27.78 4.63
CA ASN A 727 34.67 -27.79 5.85
C ASN A 727 33.84 -27.50 7.12
N LEU A 728 32.56 -27.14 7.00
CA LEU A 728 31.70 -26.82 8.13
C LEU A 728 31.05 -28.07 8.74
N THR A 729 31.14 -28.20 10.06
CA THR A 729 30.38 -29.21 10.82
C THR A 729 28.97 -28.70 11.17
N TYR A 730 28.06 -29.63 11.43
CA TYR A 730 26.69 -29.29 11.84
C TYR A 730 26.67 -28.60 13.21
N GLU A 731 27.54 -29.04 14.11
CA GLU A 731 27.66 -28.59 15.48
C GLU A 731 28.22 -27.16 15.52
N TYR A 732 29.29 -26.88 14.77
CA TYR A 732 29.78 -25.50 14.57
C TYR A 732 28.71 -24.60 13.95
N THR A 733 28.05 -25.05 12.89
CA THR A 733 26.99 -24.28 12.24
C THR A 733 25.85 -23.98 13.21
N LEU A 734 25.47 -24.94 14.05
CA LEU A 734 24.45 -24.76 15.08
C LEU A 734 24.87 -23.73 16.14
N ALA A 735 26.13 -23.73 16.56
CA ALA A 735 26.68 -22.73 17.49
C ALA A 735 26.53 -21.31 16.92
N ILE A 736 26.98 -21.11 15.67
CA ILE A 736 26.90 -19.80 15.01
C ILE A 736 25.44 -19.37 14.83
N LEU A 737 24.56 -20.25 14.35
CA LEU A 737 23.14 -19.92 14.10
C LEU A 737 22.38 -19.55 15.37
N ASN A 738 22.74 -20.13 16.50
CA ASN A 738 22.13 -19.79 17.78
C ASN A 738 22.81 -18.58 18.46
N SER A 739 24.01 -18.14 18.07
CA SER A 739 24.67 -16.98 18.70
C SER A 739 23.82 -15.70 18.71
N ILE A 740 24.06 -14.83 19.70
CA ILE A 740 23.43 -13.51 19.81
C ILE A 740 23.71 -12.66 18.56
N LEU A 741 24.90 -12.79 17.96
CA LEU A 741 25.27 -12.07 16.74
C LEU A 741 24.41 -12.47 15.54
N SER A 742 24.21 -13.77 15.31
CA SER A 742 23.33 -14.26 14.23
C SER A 742 21.87 -13.90 14.48
N ASP A 743 21.43 -13.96 15.74
CA ASP A 743 20.08 -13.55 16.13
C ASP A 743 19.87 -12.05 15.87
N PHE A 744 20.84 -11.21 16.26
CA PHE A 744 20.87 -9.78 15.96
C PHE A 744 20.80 -9.50 14.46
N TYR A 745 21.60 -10.19 13.64
CA TYR A 745 21.56 -10.05 12.18
C TYR A 745 20.17 -10.40 11.63
N LEU A 746 19.62 -11.56 12.03
CA LEU A 746 18.31 -12.02 11.58
C LEU A 746 17.19 -11.07 11.97
N GLN A 747 17.19 -10.53 13.18
CA GLN A 747 16.13 -9.65 13.67
C GLN A 747 16.11 -8.26 13.02
N ASN A 748 17.24 -7.80 12.48
CA ASN A 748 17.33 -6.56 11.70
C ASN A 748 17.02 -6.76 10.21
N HIS A 749 17.12 -8.00 9.70
CA HIS A 749 16.84 -8.33 8.31
C HIS A 749 15.51 -9.06 8.10
N SER A 750 14.87 -9.56 9.15
CA SER A 750 13.62 -10.32 9.06
C SER A 750 12.37 -9.48 9.30
N SER A 751 11.23 -10.02 8.89
CA SER A 751 9.93 -9.43 9.17
C SER A 751 9.59 -9.58 10.66
N ARG A 752 9.17 -8.48 11.29
CA ARG A 752 8.72 -8.42 12.69
C ARG A 752 7.22 -8.69 12.81
N PHE A 753 6.82 -9.27 13.94
CA PHE A 753 5.46 -9.64 14.30
C PHE A 753 5.15 -9.21 15.74
N GLN A 754 3.86 -9.13 16.08
CA GLN A 754 3.36 -8.78 17.41
C GLN A 754 4.01 -9.63 18.51
N ASN A 755 4.05 -9.10 19.73
CA ASN A 755 4.59 -9.78 20.91
C ASN A 755 6.08 -10.16 20.80
N GLY A 756 6.84 -9.40 20.02
CA GLY A 756 8.30 -9.57 19.87
C GLY A 756 8.71 -10.76 18.99
N TYR A 757 7.83 -11.27 18.14
CA TYR A 757 8.17 -12.39 17.24
C TYR A 757 8.84 -11.90 15.95
N PHE A 758 9.77 -12.70 15.44
CA PHE A 758 10.50 -12.47 14.19
C PHE A 758 10.38 -13.68 13.26
N SER A 759 10.54 -13.45 11.96
CA SER A 759 10.49 -14.51 10.95
C SER A 759 11.87 -15.04 10.58
N TYR A 760 12.13 -16.29 10.95
CA TYR A 760 13.28 -17.10 10.58
C TYR A 760 12.92 -17.93 9.33
N ALA A 761 12.53 -17.23 8.26
CA ALA A 761 12.23 -17.86 6.99
C ALA A 761 13.49 -18.13 6.16
N LYS A 762 13.40 -19.12 5.25
CA LYS A 762 14.47 -19.49 4.30
C LYS A 762 15.25 -18.30 3.73
N ARG A 763 14.54 -17.31 3.18
CA ARG A 763 15.13 -16.12 2.52
C ARG A 763 16.03 -15.26 3.41
N PHE A 764 15.87 -15.35 4.73
CA PHE A 764 16.69 -14.65 5.71
C PHE A 764 17.82 -15.56 6.20
N ILE A 765 17.51 -16.83 6.48
CA ILE A 765 18.48 -17.83 6.92
C ILE A 765 19.62 -18.02 5.90
N GLU A 766 19.28 -18.09 4.61
CA GLU A 766 20.26 -18.27 3.53
C GLU A 766 21.31 -17.16 3.41
N LYS A 767 21.01 -15.99 3.99
CA LYS A 767 21.87 -14.80 3.96
C LYS A 767 22.74 -14.64 5.20
N ILE A 768 22.54 -15.46 6.25
CA ILE A 768 23.33 -15.35 7.48
C ILE A 768 24.82 -15.43 7.13
N PRO A 769 25.63 -14.43 7.52
CA PRO A 769 27.06 -14.45 7.28
C PRO A 769 27.72 -15.55 8.14
N ILE A 770 28.44 -16.49 7.52
CA ILE A 770 29.16 -17.57 8.19
C ILE A 770 30.61 -17.64 7.70
N LYS A 771 31.54 -17.49 8.65
CA LYS A 771 32.98 -17.63 8.41
C LYS A 771 33.37 -19.10 8.39
N GLU A 772 34.03 -19.52 7.31
CA GLU A 772 34.61 -20.86 7.18
C GLU A 772 35.99 -20.85 7.84
N ILE A 773 36.21 -21.82 8.74
CA ILE A 773 37.45 -22.00 9.51
C ILE A 773 37.82 -23.50 9.51
N THR A 774 39.06 -23.83 9.87
CA THR A 774 39.53 -25.22 9.88
C THR A 774 38.78 -26.09 10.88
N HIS A 775 38.76 -27.41 10.69
CA HIS A 775 38.14 -28.34 11.65
C HIS A 775 38.72 -28.21 13.05
N GLU A 776 40.03 -27.98 13.19
CA GLU A 776 40.68 -27.77 14.50
C GLU A 776 40.15 -26.51 15.19
N GLU A 777 39.98 -25.41 14.45
CA GLU A 777 39.43 -24.16 14.97
C GLU A 777 37.93 -24.25 15.30
N GLN A 778 37.21 -25.21 14.72
CA GLN A 778 35.80 -25.47 15.07
C GLN A 778 35.65 -26.24 16.39
N GLN A 779 36.67 -26.98 16.81
CA GLN A 779 36.58 -27.89 17.95
C GLN A 779 36.10 -27.24 19.26
N PRO A 780 36.51 -26.00 19.63
CA PRO A 780 35.98 -25.32 20.80
C PRO A 780 34.46 -25.12 20.75
N PHE A 781 33.90 -24.80 19.59
CA PHE A 781 32.46 -24.63 19.40
C PHE A 781 31.73 -25.98 19.48
N ILE A 782 32.29 -27.00 18.82
CA ILE A 782 31.72 -28.35 18.78
C ILE A 782 31.61 -28.91 20.21
N ASN A 783 32.69 -28.83 20.99
CA ASN A 783 32.73 -29.33 22.37
C ASN A 783 31.64 -28.70 23.25
N ILE A 784 31.40 -27.39 23.11
CA ILE A 784 30.36 -26.70 23.88
C ILE A 784 28.98 -27.13 23.41
N VAL A 785 28.74 -27.21 22.09
CA VAL A 785 27.46 -27.65 21.54
C VAL A 785 27.13 -29.09 21.95
N ASP A 786 28.10 -30.00 21.96
CA ASP A 786 27.90 -31.38 22.41
C ASP A 786 27.52 -31.44 23.89
N GLN A 787 28.11 -30.58 24.73
CA GLN A 787 27.69 -30.44 26.13
C GLN A 787 26.26 -29.92 26.23
N ILE A 788 25.91 -28.87 25.48
CA ILE A 788 24.53 -28.33 25.48
C ILE A 788 23.55 -29.41 25.04
N LEU A 789 23.80 -30.11 23.93
CA LEU A 789 22.92 -31.15 23.41
C LEU A 789 22.78 -32.35 24.37
N SER A 790 23.83 -32.70 25.12
CA SER A 790 23.75 -33.75 26.13
C SER A 790 22.86 -33.35 27.31
N ILE A 791 22.96 -32.10 27.79
CA ILE A 791 22.12 -31.56 28.86
C ILE A 791 20.66 -31.41 28.41
N THR A 792 20.42 -30.87 27.22
CA THR A 792 19.08 -30.58 26.72
C THR A 792 18.31 -31.84 26.31
N LYS A 793 18.99 -32.96 26.07
CA LYS A 793 18.36 -34.24 25.75
C LYS A 793 17.50 -34.78 26.89
N ASP A 794 17.86 -34.47 28.14
CA ASP A 794 17.16 -34.97 29.32
C ASP A 794 15.71 -34.47 29.40
N ASP A 795 14.77 -35.37 29.75
CA ASP A 795 13.34 -35.08 29.79
C ASP A 795 12.97 -34.00 30.82
N ASP A 796 13.73 -33.88 31.93
CA ASP A 796 13.53 -32.91 33.02
C ASP A 796 14.10 -31.52 32.71
N TYR A 797 14.95 -31.36 31.68
CA TYR A 797 15.59 -30.09 31.32
C TYR A 797 14.63 -28.87 31.30
N PRO A 798 13.42 -28.95 30.70
CA PRO A 798 12.51 -27.80 30.65
C PRO A 798 12.06 -27.28 32.02
N ASP A 799 12.15 -28.11 33.05
CA ASP A 799 11.69 -27.81 34.41
C ASP A 799 12.86 -27.73 35.42
N ASN A 800 14.09 -28.04 34.99
CA ASN A 800 15.30 -28.04 35.81
C ASN A 800 16.09 -26.74 35.64
N LEU A 801 15.98 -25.84 36.63
CA LEU A 801 16.61 -24.52 36.59
C LEU A 801 18.15 -24.58 36.55
N GLU A 802 18.78 -25.52 37.26
CA GLU A 802 20.25 -25.65 37.27
C GLU A 802 20.78 -26.01 35.89
N LYS A 803 20.13 -26.96 35.20
CA LYS A 803 20.49 -27.33 33.83
C LYS A 803 20.28 -26.16 32.86
N GLN A 804 19.24 -25.36 33.04
CA GLN A 804 18.98 -24.17 32.21
C GLN A 804 20.06 -23.11 32.41
N VAL A 805 20.42 -22.79 33.66
CA VAL A 805 21.51 -21.85 33.96
C VAL A 805 22.82 -22.34 33.36
N ARG A 806 23.13 -23.63 33.47
CA ARG A 806 24.34 -24.21 32.89
C ARG A 806 24.38 -24.07 31.36
N VAL A 807 23.26 -24.30 30.67
CA VAL A 807 23.17 -24.09 29.22
C VAL A 807 23.38 -22.61 28.90
N GLU A 808 22.75 -21.68 29.63
CA GLU A 808 22.94 -20.24 29.40
C GLU A 808 24.41 -19.78 29.58
N GLU A 809 25.15 -20.37 30.52
CA GLU A 809 26.60 -20.12 30.66
C GLU A 809 27.39 -20.58 29.44
N LEU A 810 27.11 -21.80 28.96
CA LEU A 810 27.75 -22.36 27.76
C LEU A 810 27.41 -21.55 26.50
N GLU A 811 26.18 -21.03 26.40
CA GLU A 811 25.79 -20.12 25.32
C GLU A 811 26.60 -18.81 25.35
N LYS A 812 26.81 -18.22 26.54
CA LYS A 812 27.66 -17.03 26.69
C LYS A 812 29.12 -17.30 26.30
N GLU A 813 29.61 -18.52 26.54
CA GLU A 813 30.94 -18.92 26.06
C GLU A 813 30.99 -18.99 24.53
N ILE A 814 29.97 -19.57 23.89
CA ILE A 814 29.82 -19.54 22.42
C ILE A 814 29.82 -18.10 21.92
N ASP A 815 29.04 -17.20 22.52
CA ASP A 815 28.95 -15.81 22.06
C ASP A 815 30.31 -15.09 22.13
N LYS A 816 31.09 -15.31 23.19
CA LYS A 816 32.47 -14.78 23.28
C LYS A 816 33.37 -15.29 22.16
N LEU A 817 33.29 -16.60 21.85
CA LEU A 817 34.03 -17.19 20.75
C LEU A 817 33.59 -16.63 19.40
N VAL A 818 32.29 -16.40 19.20
CA VAL A 818 31.73 -15.79 17.99
C VAL A 818 32.19 -14.34 17.84
N TYR A 819 32.17 -13.53 18.91
CA TYR A 819 32.68 -12.15 18.84
C TYR A 819 34.15 -12.10 18.43
N LYS A 820 34.98 -13.01 18.98
CA LYS A 820 36.37 -13.16 18.58
C LYS A 820 36.52 -13.62 17.12
N LEU A 821 35.69 -14.56 16.66
CA LEU A 821 35.72 -15.09 15.30
C LEU A 821 35.52 -14.00 14.22
N TYR A 822 34.67 -13.00 14.53
CA TYR A 822 34.33 -11.88 13.65
C TYR A 822 35.07 -10.57 14.01
N ASP A 823 36.05 -10.65 14.91
CA ASP A 823 36.88 -9.52 15.33
C ASP A 823 36.06 -8.31 15.84
N LEU A 824 35.00 -8.55 16.62
CA LEU A 824 34.14 -7.48 17.14
C LEU A 824 34.85 -6.66 18.24
N THR A 825 34.72 -5.34 18.12
CA THR A 825 35.16 -4.36 19.12
C THR A 825 34.19 -4.29 20.31
N PRO A 826 34.62 -3.79 21.49
CA PRO A 826 33.72 -3.61 22.64
C PRO A 826 32.48 -2.76 22.31
N GLU A 827 32.62 -1.74 21.46
CA GLU A 827 31.53 -0.89 21.01
C GLU A 827 30.53 -1.67 20.14
N GLU A 828 31.02 -2.51 19.21
CA GLU A 828 30.18 -3.38 18.37
C GLU A 828 29.46 -4.45 19.20
N ILE A 829 30.13 -5.03 20.21
CA ILE A 829 29.52 -5.98 21.14
C ILE A 829 28.37 -5.32 21.91
N ALA A 830 28.58 -4.08 22.39
CA ALA A 830 27.53 -3.34 23.09
C ALA A 830 26.30 -3.09 22.20
N ILE A 831 26.48 -2.79 20.90
CA ILE A 831 25.37 -2.65 19.94
C ILE A 831 24.56 -3.95 19.86
N VAL A 832 25.25 -5.08 19.72
CA VAL A 832 24.63 -6.41 19.58
C VAL A 832 23.88 -6.82 20.86
N GLU A 833 24.49 -6.61 22.03
CA GLU A 833 23.88 -6.98 23.31
C GLU A 833 22.72 -6.05 23.72
N ASN A 834 22.86 -4.74 23.55
CA ASN A 834 21.83 -3.78 23.98
C ASN A 834 20.54 -3.95 23.18
N PHE A 835 20.64 -4.26 21.88
CA PHE A 835 19.48 -4.59 21.05
C PHE A 835 18.66 -5.78 21.59
N ASN A 836 19.29 -6.69 22.32
CA ASN A 836 18.62 -7.83 22.94
C ASN A 836 18.19 -7.58 24.39
N LYS A 837 18.74 -6.57 25.07
CA LYS A 837 18.36 -6.15 26.43
C LYS A 837 17.15 -5.20 26.49
N GLU A 838 16.91 -4.38 25.45
CA GLU A 838 15.76 -3.45 25.37
C GLU A 838 14.39 -4.15 25.16
N LYS A 839 14.27 -5.44 25.46
CA LYS A 839 13.12 -6.30 25.10
C LYS A 839 12.42 -6.94 26.30
#